data_AF-A0A1E3PL24-F1
#
_entry.id   AF-A0A1E3PL24-F1
#
_cell.length_a   1.000
_cell.length_b   1.000
_cell.length_c   1.000
_cell.angle_alpha   90.00
_cell.angle_beta   90.00
_cell.angle_gamma   90.00
#
_symmetry.space_group_name_H-M   'P 1'
#
loop_
_entity.id
_entity.type
_entity.pdbx_description
1 polymer ?
#
loop_
_entity_poly.entity_id
_entity_poly.type
_entity_poly.pdbx_seq_one_letter_code
_entity_poly.pdbx_strand_id
1 'polypeptide(L)'
;SQNIVEGHGRFREDPFGFIREVKSYLLSQSFRAYDNYIGKELFYPGFSDKIQAETLASPLVQEKIKTLVKNRISEEFKDLSDDGVKQHELEIESWLVDITKNIIKGLATNFENKSTLKFAAFFTSQVLARTYHQGVFVDKNEVQRLLTKAKELESKNQSLIFLPCHKSHIDYIVIHLLCFRLGLSIPSVVAGDNLNFAFIGPALKEIGAMFIKRAINKNDPLYPIVLQSYINTILSKGYNMECFIEGGRSRTGKLLTPKFGILKYILESVLTGSSDDVWIVPVSTQYDRVVENESYINELLGQEKKKESFGDFLSARKILSLKMGRVDVRFHDPWSLKEFVIDSINKEYNLSLNTPVNVVALKTLITPNYHQYMLRSLGYKVLNDINHVSVIMPTALVGTILLTIRHRGVTYNELLRRVEWLIGQIKSSGGQVGIIGDYDNICNSGSHISLPSVIDNALQVLGTNLVHKETKGVVVPIYEPIDRFQLSYYRNMVIHLFVPEGILCVSIVGLIVDDGDCGHNVMPLNKRIMESDLIKQVKFLSKLLSNEFIYEPEGININFTRTLENLKSQSIIGTCTEAGDKQIWISSNEVEHRLQNLDFYCYLIWPFVEGFWLCGLSLFLFLPYYSISSNDGKPETNWIEESAFIKQIQVIGKTLYHMGYLKYYESINKEILKNTLNHYIKQEVLVKLR
;
A
#
# COMPACT_ATOMS: atom_id res chain seq x y z
N SER A 1 -5.11 -12.67 19.10
CA SER A 1 -5.08 -13.04 17.66
C SER A 1 -5.51 -14.50 17.46
N GLN A 2 -5.94 -14.88 16.25
CA GLN A 2 -6.29 -16.25 15.85
C GLN A 2 -5.47 -16.65 14.61
N ASN A 3 -4.86 -17.83 14.63
CA ASN A 3 -4.14 -18.38 13.47
C ASN A 3 -5.09 -19.15 12.55
N ILE A 4 -5.26 -18.70 11.30
CA ILE A 4 -6.25 -19.28 10.37
C ILE A 4 -5.74 -20.49 9.57
N VAL A 5 -4.42 -20.73 9.59
CA VAL A 5 -3.77 -21.86 8.89
C VAL A 5 -3.31 -22.96 9.86
N GLU A 6 -3.77 -22.93 11.11
CA GLU A 6 -3.45 -23.96 12.10
C GLU A 6 -4.03 -25.33 11.71
N GLY A 7 -3.28 -26.41 11.99
CA GLY A 7 -3.75 -27.79 11.81
C GLY A 7 -3.62 -28.43 10.41
N HIS A 8 -2.79 -27.86 9.52
CA HIS A 8 -2.56 -28.43 8.17
C HIS A 8 -1.41 -29.45 8.21
N GLY A 9 -1.70 -30.73 7.94
CA GLY A 9 -0.70 -31.81 7.95
C GLY A 9 0.18 -31.82 6.70
N ARG A 10 1.45 -32.24 6.82
CA ARG A 10 2.30 -32.47 5.63
C ARG A 10 2.01 -33.86 5.08
N PHE A 11 1.69 -34.02 3.79
CA PHE A 11 1.47 -35.35 3.19
C PHE A 11 2.64 -36.32 3.41
N ARG A 12 3.88 -35.82 3.46
CA ARG A 12 5.08 -36.64 3.73
C ARG A 12 5.26 -37.04 5.20
N GLU A 13 4.66 -36.30 6.15
CA GLU A 13 4.80 -36.54 7.59
C GLU A 13 3.54 -37.22 8.17
N ASP A 14 2.37 -36.91 7.62
CA ASP A 14 1.08 -37.50 7.96
C ASP A 14 0.21 -37.66 6.68
N PRO A 15 0.44 -38.72 5.89
CA PRO A 15 -0.30 -38.99 4.66
C PRO A 15 -1.80 -39.19 4.91
N PHE A 16 -2.16 -39.86 6.01
CA PHE A 16 -3.54 -40.20 6.34
C PHE A 16 -4.31 -38.98 6.85
N GLY A 17 -3.69 -38.13 7.70
CA GLY A 17 -4.26 -36.86 8.12
C GLY A 17 -4.43 -35.90 6.95
N PHE A 18 -3.47 -35.85 6.02
CA PHE A 18 -3.59 -35.06 4.78
C PHE A 18 -4.76 -35.54 3.90
N ILE A 19 -4.90 -36.85 3.67
CA ILE A 19 -6.03 -37.40 2.90
C ILE A 19 -7.36 -37.13 3.61
N ARG A 20 -7.42 -37.24 4.94
CA ARG A 20 -8.60 -36.89 5.74
C ARG A 20 -8.93 -35.40 5.62
N GLU A 21 -7.93 -34.53 5.57
CA GLU A 21 -8.07 -33.09 5.40
C GLU A 21 -8.63 -32.74 4.02
N VAL A 22 -8.05 -33.29 2.94
CA VAL A 22 -8.57 -33.17 1.56
C VAL A 22 -10.02 -33.65 1.49
N LYS A 23 -10.31 -34.82 2.05
CA LYS A 23 -11.66 -35.38 2.10
C LYS A 23 -12.63 -34.47 2.87
N SER A 24 -12.18 -33.82 3.94
CA SER A 24 -13.01 -32.86 4.69
C SER A 24 -13.30 -31.59 3.90
N TYR A 25 -12.38 -31.11 3.06
CA TYR A 25 -12.62 -29.97 2.18
C TYR A 25 -13.62 -30.29 1.07
N LEU A 26 -13.57 -31.52 0.55
CA LEU A 26 -14.45 -31.96 -0.53
C LEU A 26 -15.83 -32.42 -0.05
N LEU A 27 -15.94 -33.03 1.13
CA LEU A 27 -17.14 -33.74 1.59
C LEU A 27 -17.79 -33.19 2.88
N SER A 28 -17.23 -32.19 3.58
CA SER A 28 -17.73 -31.84 4.94
C SER A 28 -19.02 -31.01 4.99
N GLN A 29 -19.70 -31.11 6.14
CA GLN A 29 -20.73 -30.20 6.64
C GLN A 29 -20.11 -29.29 7.73
N SER A 30 -19.81 -28.03 7.41
CA SER A 30 -19.36 -26.93 8.32
C SER A 30 -19.07 -25.66 7.47
N PHE A 31 -18.33 -24.67 7.99
CA PHE A 31 -17.84 -23.52 7.21
C PHE A 31 -17.05 -23.95 5.95
N ARG A 32 -16.38 -25.10 5.98
CA ARG A 32 -15.64 -25.67 4.84
C ARG A 32 -16.55 -26.11 3.69
N ALA A 33 -17.82 -26.37 3.98
CA ALA A 33 -18.83 -26.65 2.98
C ALA A 33 -19.18 -25.38 2.18
N TYR A 34 -19.01 -24.21 2.79
CA TYR A 34 -19.31 -22.91 2.20
C TYR A 34 -20.75 -22.85 1.65
N ASP A 35 -21.67 -23.49 2.37
CA ASP A 35 -23.10 -23.53 2.07
C ASP A 35 -23.86 -22.47 2.87
N ASN A 36 -23.39 -22.15 4.08
CA ASN A 36 -23.94 -21.11 4.93
C ASN A 36 -22.82 -20.09 5.25
N TYR A 37 -22.84 -18.96 4.55
CA TYR A 37 -21.95 -17.83 4.78
C TYR A 37 -22.78 -16.54 4.84
N ILE A 38 -22.23 -15.49 5.41
CA ILE A 38 -22.87 -14.18 5.55
C ILE A 38 -22.64 -13.39 4.26
N GLY A 39 -23.72 -12.91 3.65
CA GLY A 39 -23.72 -12.12 2.43
C GLY A 39 -24.46 -12.81 1.30
N LYS A 40 -24.54 -12.14 0.15
CA LYS A 40 -25.37 -12.61 -0.96
C LYS A 40 -24.95 -13.95 -1.54
N GLU A 41 -25.93 -14.73 -1.94
CA GLU A 41 -25.72 -16.01 -2.61
C GLU A 41 -24.95 -15.80 -3.92
N LEU A 42 -23.79 -16.47 -4.06
CA LEU A 42 -22.87 -16.35 -5.17
C LEU A 42 -22.98 -17.56 -6.08
N PHE A 43 -23.00 -18.76 -5.50
CA PHE A 43 -22.84 -20.01 -6.22
C PHE A 43 -24.18 -20.63 -6.63
N TYR A 44 -24.72 -20.21 -7.77
CA TYR A 44 -25.93 -20.80 -8.37
C TYR A 44 -25.86 -20.83 -9.91
N PRO A 45 -26.55 -21.80 -10.56
CA PRO A 45 -26.60 -21.89 -12.03
C PRO A 45 -27.16 -20.61 -12.65
N GLY A 46 -26.47 -20.04 -13.64
CA GLY A 46 -26.89 -18.83 -14.34
C GLY A 46 -26.57 -17.52 -13.61
N PHE A 47 -25.73 -17.55 -12.56
CA PHE A 47 -25.21 -16.33 -11.91
C PHE A 47 -24.65 -15.36 -12.96
N SER A 48 -23.73 -15.84 -13.79
CA SER A 48 -23.03 -15.05 -14.79
C SER A 48 -24.01 -14.46 -15.79
N ASP A 49 -24.86 -15.29 -16.38
CA ASP A 49 -25.83 -14.85 -17.39
C ASP A 49 -26.78 -13.79 -16.84
N LYS A 50 -27.22 -13.93 -15.59
CA LYS A 50 -28.07 -12.94 -14.92
C LYS A 50 -27.38 -11.59 -14.77
N ILE A 51 -26.16 -11.56 -14.25
CA ILE A 51 -25.40 -10.31 -14.09
C ILE A 51 -25.11 -9.68 -15.46
N GLN A 52 -24.77 -10.48 -16.46
CA GLN A 52 -24.50 -9.99 -17.81
C GLN A 52 -25.75 -9.39 -18.46
N ALA A 53 -26.90 -10.07 -18.37
CA ALA A 53 -28.16 -9.61 -18.91
C ALA A 53 -28.63 -8.31 -18.26
N GLU A 54 -28.56 -8.21 -16.93
CA GLU A 54 -28.91 -6.99 -16.20
C GLU A 54 -27.95 -5.83 -16.49
N THR A 55 -26.65 -6.12 -16.62
CA THR A 55 -25.65 -5.11 -17.02
C THR A 55 -25.95 -4.57 -18.42
N LEU A 56 -26.28 -5.45 -19.36
CA LEU A 56 -26.62 -5.07 -20.73
C LEU A 56 -27.93 -4.28 -20.79
N ALA A 57 -28.93 -4.67 -20.01
CA ALA A 57 -30.24 -4.01 -19.94
C ALA A 57 -30.22 -2.65 -19.22
N SER A 58 -29.10 -2.29 -18.59
CA SER A 58 -28.94 -1.02 -17.87
C SER A 58 -29.24 0.19 -18.75
N PRO A 59 -30.02 1.18 -18.25
CA PRO A 59 -30.31 2.41 -18.98
C PRO A 59 -29.04 3.13 -19.45
N LEU A 60 -27.99 3.16 -18.62
CA LEU A 60 -26.72 3.81 -18.95
C LEU A 60 -26.06 3.21 -20.21
N VAL A 61 -26.11 1.88 -20.33
CA VAL A 61 -25.53 1.16 -21.48
C VAL A 61 -26.39 1.38 -22.72
N GLN A 62 -27.71 1.21 -22.59
CA GLN A 62 -28.66 1.36 -23.68
C GLN A 62 -28.66 2.79 -24.26
N GLU A 63 -28.65 3.81 -23.42
CA GLU A 63 -28.55 5.21 -23.85
C GLU A 63 -27.23 5.52 -24.55
N LYS A 64 -26.13 4.96 -24.04
CA LYS A 64 -24.81 5.15 -24.65
C LYS A 64 -24.73 4.49 -26.03
N ILE A 65 -25.27 3.29 -26.19
CA ILE A 65 -25.37 2.60 -27.49
C ILE A 65 -26.16 3.49 -28.46
N LYS A 66 -27.36 3.94 -28.08
CA LYS A 66 -28.19 4.83 -28.90
C LYS A 66 -27.48 6.11 -29.31
N THR A 67 -26.72 6.73 -28.40
CA THR A 67 -25.94 7.95 -28.73
C THR A 67 -24.83 7.64 -29.74
N LEU A 68 -24.13 6.52 -29.59
CA LEU A 68 -23.06 6.14 -30.52
C LEU A 68 -23.61 5.77 -31.90
N VAL A 69 -24.73 5.07 -31.97
CA VAL A 69 -25.45 4.79 -33.22
C VAL A 69 -25.80 6.09 -33.94
N LYS A 70 -26.44 7.04 -33.25
CA LYS A 70 -26.80 8.36 -33.83
C LYS A 70 -25.58 9.13 -34.33
N ASN A 71 -24.51 9.18 -33.54
CA ASN A 71 -23.29 9.87 -33.95
C ASN A 71 -22.68 9.23 -35.21
N ARG A 72 -22.62 7.90 -35.26
CA ARG A 72 -22.08 7.15 -36.40
C ARG A 72 -22.87 7.39 -37.69
N ILE A 73 -24.21 7.34 -37.59
CA ILE A 73 -25.10 7.61 -38.73
C ILE A 73 -24.92 9.04 -39.24
N SER A 74 -24.85 10.01 -38.32
CA SER A 74 -24.65 11.42 -38.70
C SER A 74 -23.30 11.72 -39.37
N GLU A 75 -22.30 10.88 -39.13
CA GLU A 75 -20.98 10.97 -39.76
C GLU A 75 -20.96 10.29 -41.14
N GLU A 76 -21.61 9.12 -41.27
CA GLU A 76 -21.57 8.28 -42.48
C GLU A 76 -22.61 8.68 -43.55
N PHE A 77 -23.76 9.24 -43.16
CA PHE A 77 -24.91 9.47 -44.06
C PHE A 77 -25.43 10.90 -44.04
N LYS A 78 -24.60 11.88 -44.42
CA LYS A 78 -25.01 13.29 -44.50
C LYS A 78 -26.07 13.60 -45.57
N ASP A 79 -26.24 12.78 -46.62
CA ASP A 79 -27.01 13.14 -47.83
C ASP A 79 -27.82 11.99 -48.51
N LEU A 80 -28.48 11.07 -47.78
CA LEU A 80 -29.24 9.94 -48.39
C LEU A 80 -30.60 9.60 -47.74
N SER A 81 -31.46 8.89 -48.50
CA SER A 81 -32.88 8.59 -48.24
C SER A 81 -33.18 7.63 -47.07
N ASP A 82 -34.30 7.87 -46.38
CA ASP A 82 -34.73 7.29 -45.07
C ASP A 82 -34.72 5.75 -44.93
N ASP A 83 -34.99 4.98 -45.99
CA ASP A 83 -35.19 3.51 -45.84
C ASP A 83 -33.88 2.71 -45.73
N GLY A 84 -32.80 3.15 -46.38
CA GLY A 84 -31.48 2.52 -46.25
C GLY A 84 -30.79 2.84 -44.91
N VAL A 85 -31.14 3.98 -44.31
CA VAL A 85 -30.59 4.45 -43.03
C VAL A 85 -31.07 3.56 -41.88
N LYS A 86 -32.33 3.13 -41.88
CA LYS A 86 -32.89 2.27 -40.83
C LYS A 86 -32.26 0.88 -40.79
N GLN A 87 -31.97 0.29 -41.94
CA GLN A 87 -31.34 -1.03 -41.98
C GLN A 87 -29.90 -0.98 -41.45
N HIS A 88 -29.13 0.03 -41.84
CA HIS A 88 -27.78 0.24 -41.29
C HIS A 88 -27.80 0.63 -39.80
N GLU A 89 -28.81 1.37 -39.34
CA GLU A 89 -28.97 1.68 -37.91
C GLU A 89 -29.05 0.41 -37.06
N LEU A 90 -29.87 -0.56 -37.49
CA LEU A 90 -30.01 -1.86 -36.81
C LEU A 90 -28.72 -2.68 -36.85
N GLU A 91 -27.99 -2.66 -37.96
CA GLU A 91 -26.70 -3.35 -38.10
C GLU A 91 -25.64 -2.78 -37.14
N ILE A 92 -25.52 -1.45 -37.08
CA ILE A 92 -24.58 -0.76 -36.19
C ILE A 92 -24.96 -1.01 -34.73
N GLU A 93 -26.25 -0.94 -34.39
CA GLU A 93 -26.73 -1.22 -33.04
C GLU A 93 -26.39 -2.67 -32.63
N SER A 94 -26.68 -3.65 -33.50
CA SER A 94 -26.34 -5.06 -33.25
C SER A 94 -24.85 -5.25 -33.01
N TRP A 95 -24.00 -4.62 -33.83
CA TRP A 95 -22.55 -4.68 -33.68
C TRP A 95 -22.07 -4.07 -32.34
N LEU A 96 -22.61 -2.92 -31.94
CA LEU A 96 -22.29 -2.28 -30.65
C LEU A 96 -22.77 -3.12 -29.46
N VAL A 97 -23.93 -3.77 -29.58
CA VAL A 97 -24.44 -4.71 -28.57
C VAL A 97 -23.51 -5.91 -28.42
N ASP A 98 -22.99 -6.47 -29.51
CA ASP A 98 -22.06 -7.59 -29.45
C ASP A 98 -20.69 -7.20 -28.88
N ILE A 99 -20.19 -5.99 -29.19
CA ILE A 99 -19.02 -5.42 -28.51
C ILE A 99 -19.28 -5.30 -27.01
N THR A 100 -20.46 -4.80 -26.63
CA THR A 100 -20.85 -4.62 -25.23
C THR A 100 -20.89 -5.95 -24.50
N LYS A 101 -21.48 -6.99 -25.09
CA LYS A 101 -21.46 -8.36 -24.55
C LYS A 101 -20.04 -8.88 -24.36
N ASN A 102 -19.14 -8.63 -25.31
CA ASN A 102 -17.73 -9.05 -25.20
C ASN A 102 -17.01 -8.33 -24.06
N ILE A 103 -17.24 -7.03 -23.87
CA ILE A 103 -16.70 -6.27 -22.73
C ILE A 103 -17.24 -6.85 -21.42
N ILE A 104 -18.57 -7.03 -21.32
CA ILE A 104 -19.24 -7.59 -20.15
C ILE A 104 -18.68 -8.97 -19.81
N LYS A 105 -18.55 -9.87 -20.80
CA LYS A 105 -17.97 -11.21 -20.62
C LYS A 105 -16.52 -11.15 -20.14
N GLY A 106 -15.76 -10.15 -20.59
CA GLY A 106 -14.42 -9.86 -20.10
C GLY A 106 -14.40 -9.54 -18.59
N LEU A 107 -15.32 -8.67 -18.15
CA LEU A 107 -15.47 -8.22 -16.76
C LEU A 107 -16.08 -9.29 -15.84
N ALA A 108 -17.01 -10.10 -16.34
CA ALA A 108 -17.87 -10.96 -15.54
C ALA A 108 -17.10 -12.00 -14.72
N THR A 109 -17.44 -12.06 -13.43
CA THR A 109 -17.09 -13.16 -12.53
C THR A 109 -17.99 -14.37 -12.79
N ASN A 110 -17.50 -15.59 -12.52
CA ASN A 110 -18.18 -16.84 -12.87
C ASN A 110 -18.47 -17.74 -11.65
N PHE A 111 -19.27 -17.27 -10.69
CA PHE A 111 -19.60 -18.06 -9.50
C PHE A 111 -20.57 -19.23 -9.78
N GLU A 112 -20.18 -20.15 -10.65
CA GLU A 112 -20.98 -21.34 -11.01
C GLU A 112 -20.46 -22.61 -10.33
N ASN A 113 -19.15 -22.67 -10.04
CA ASN A 113 -18.50 -23.86 -9.53
C ASN A 113 -17.91 -23.66 -8.12
N LYS A 114 -18.69 -24.04 -7.10
CA LYS A 114 -18.25 -24.01 -5.70
C LYS A 114 -17.04 -24.93 -5.44
N SER A 115 -16.87 -25.99 -6.21
CA SER A 115 -15.76 -26.94 -6.02
C SER A 115 -14.41 -26.31 -6.34
N THR A 116 -14.35 -25.42 -7.35
CA THR A 116 -13.14 -24.66 -7.68
C THR A 116 -12.70 -23.78 -6.52
N LEU A 117 -13.64 -23.09 -5.87
CA LEU A 117 -13.37 -22.30 -4.66
C LEU A 117 -12.81 -23.17 -3.52
N LYS A 118 -13.46 -24.30 -3.23
CA LYS A 118 -13.01 -25.22 -2.17
C LYS A 118 -11.61 -25.75 -2.41
N PHE A 119 -11.31 -26.14 -3.66
CA PHE A 119 -9.99 -26.59 -4.07
C PHE A 119 -8.95 -25.47 -3.94
N ALA A 120 -9.27 -24.27 -4.42
CA ALA A 120 -8.41 -23.10 -4.29
C ALA A 120 -8.12 -22.79 -2.82
N ALA A 121 -9.14 -22.75 -1.95
CA ALA A 121 -9.00 -22.49 -0.53
C ALA A 121 -8.15 -23.55 0.20
N PHE A 122 -8.30 -24.83 -0.14
CA PHE A 122 -7.45 -25.90 0.38
C PHE A 122 -5.99 -25.69 -0.05
N PHE A 123 -5.77 -25.50 -1.35
CA PHE A 123 -4.43 -25.36 -1.92
C PHE A 123 -3.70 -24.13 -1.37
N THR A 124 -4.37 -22.98 -1.32
CA THR A 124 -3.79 -21.74 -0.78
C THR A 124 -3.53 -21.86 0.72
N SER A 125 -4.41 -22.52 1.49
CA SER A 125 -4.14 -22.80 2.91
C SER A 125 -2.85 -23.61 3.09
N GLN A 126 -2.63 -24.63 2.25
CA GLN A 126 -1.42 -25.45 2.27
C GLN A 126 -0.17 -24.65 1.87
N VAL A 127 -0.27 -23.76 0.89
CA VAL A 127 0.83 -22.86 0.49
C VAL A 127 1.18 -21.91 1.64
N LEU A 128 0.18 -21.27 2.24
CA LEU A 128 0.38 -20.30 3.32
C LEU A 128 0.90 -20.96 4.59
N ALA A 129 0.33 -22.09 5.02
CA ALA A 129 0.78 -22.83 6.20
C ALA A 129 2.27 -23.22 6.14
N ARG A 130 2.77 -23.53 4.93
CA ARG A 130 4.16 -23.96 4.72
C ARG A 130 5.12 -22.80 4.55
N THR A 131 4.73 -21.81 3.75
CA THR A 131 5.55 -20.61 3.45
C THR A 131 5.66 -19.70 4.68
N TYR A 132 4.54 -19.49 5.37
CA TYR A 132 4.44 -18.72 6.60
C TYR A 132 4.29 -19.65 7.80
N HIS A 133 5.36 -20.38 8.09
CA HIS A 133 5.43 -21.40 9.13
C HIS A 133 5.01 -20.95 10.55
N GLN A 134 5.01 -19.64 10.83
CA GLN A 134 4.53 -19.11 12.12
C GLN A 134 3.02 -18.82 12.10
N GLY A 135 2.38 -18.76 10.92
CA GLY A 135 0.93 -18.65 10.76
C GLY A 135 0.45 -17.40 10.02
N VAL A 136 -0.87 -17.30 9.88
CA VAL A 136 -1.58 -16.11 9.38
C VAL A 136 -2.54 -15.69 10.48
N PHE A 137 -2.35 -14.48 11.00
CA PHE A 137 -3.05 -14.00 12.19
C PHE A 137 -4.05 -12.91 11.86
N VAL A 138 -5.20 -12.96 12.53
CA VAL A 138 -6.20 -11.90 12.57
C VAL A 138 -6.56 -11.56 14.01
N ASP A 139 -7.04 -10.35 14.23
CA ASP A 139 -7.63 -9.97 15.51
C ASP A 139 -9.06 -10.49 15.66
N LYS A 140 -9.38 -11.08 16.80
CA LYS A 140 -10.71 -11.66 17.04
C LYS A 140 -11.78 -10.59 17.18
N ASN A 141 -11.46 -9.46 17.81
CA ASN A 141 -12.42 -8.39 18.04
C ASN A 141 -12.73 -7.65 16.73
N GLU A 142 -11.71 -7.38 15.92
CA GLU A 142 -11.89 -6.78 14.58
C GLU A 142 -12.74 -7.68 13.68
N VAL A 143 -12.45 -8.99 13.65
CA VAL A 143 -13.24 -9.97 12.91
C VAL A 143 -14.68 -10.01 13.41
N GLN A 144 -14.91 -10.01 14.73
CA GLN A 144 -16.26 -10.04 15.28
C GLN A 144 -17.07 -8.79 14.88
N ARG A 145 -16.45 -7.60 14.88
CA ARG A 145 -17.09 -6.36 14.43
C ARG A 145 -17.42 -6.42 12.94
N LEU A 146 -16.48 -6.90 12.11
CA LEU A 146 -16.69 -7.11 10.68
C LEU A 146 -17.85 -8.08 10.41
N LEU A 147 -17.88 -9.25 11.06
CA LEU A 147 -18.94 -10.25 10.90
C LEU A 147 -20.31 -9.73 11.35
N THR A 148 -20.35 -9.00 12.47
CA THR A 148 -21.58 -8.38 12.97
C THR A 148 -22.11 -7.39 11.94
N LYS A 149 -21.22 -6.56 11.40
CA LYS A 149 -21.62 -5.59 10.37
C LYS A 149 -22.06 -6.26 9.08
N ALA A 150 -21.34 -7.28 8.62
CA ALA A 150 -21.70 -8.04 7.42
C ALA A 150 -23.13 -8.61 7.49
N LYS A 151 -23.55 -9.14 8.66
CA LYS A 151 -24.92 -9.66 8.87
C LYS A 151 -25.97 -8.55 8.78
N GLU A 152 -25.67 -7.37 9.32
CA GLU A 152 -26.56 -6.21 9.20
C GLU A 152 -26.76 -5.81 7.73
N LEU A 153 -25.67 -5.76 6.97
CA LEU A 153 -25.67 -5.32 5.57
C LEU A 153 -26.33 -6.31 4.62
N GLU A 154 -26.22 -7.61 4.91
CA GLU A 154 -26.86 -8.68 4.13
C GLU A 154 -28.37 -8.45 3.98
N SER A 155 -29.03 -8.05 5.08
CA SER A 155 -30.47 -7.74 5.11
C SER A 155 -30.85 -6.50 4.28
N LYS A 156 -29.90 -5.58 4.08
CA LYS A 156 -30.09 -4.30 3.39
C LYS A 156 -29.63 -4.33 1.93
N ASN A 157 -29.14 -5.47 1.43
CA ASN A 157 -28.48 -5.58 0.12
C ASN A 157 -27.28 -4.62 -0.05
N GLN A 158 -26.57 -4.30 1.02
CA GLN A 158 -25.43 -3.38 0.98
C GLN A 158 -24.11 -4.17 0.91
N SER A 159 -23.19 -3.71 0.06
CA SER A 159 -21.91 -4.39 -0.19
C SER A 159 -20.81 -3.95 0.78
N LEU A 160 -19.93 -4.88 1.15
CA LEU A 160 -18.61 -4.58 1.72
C LEU A 160 -17.59 -4.38 0.60
N ILE A 161 -16.79 -3.32 0.72
CA ILE A 161 -15.68 -2.99 -0.19
C ILE A 161 -14.38 -3.13 0.58
N PHE A 162 -13.67 -4.24 0.38
CA PHE A 162 -12.35 -4.47 0.95
C PHE A 162 -11.29 -3.66 0.19
N LEU A 163 -10.62 -2.76 0.90
CA LEU A 163 -9.54 -1.92 0.38
C LEU A 163 -8.23 -2.25 1.10
N PRO A 164 -7.56 -3.35 0.73
CA PRO A 164 -6.29 -3.74 1.31
C PRO A 164 -5.11 -2.89 0.80
N CYS A 165 -4.06 -2.79 1.62
CA CYS A 165 -2.74 -2.39 1.12
C CYS A 165 -2.14 -3.48 0.20
N HIS A 166 -1.24 -3.09 -0.71
CA HIS A 166 -0.64 -4.00 -1.67
C HIS A 166 0.89 -4.09 -1.51
N LYS A 167 1.37 -5.19 -0.95
CA LYS A 167 2.80 -5.48 -0.73
C LYS A 167 3.27 -6.78 -1.39
N SER A 168 2.37 -7.74 -1.63
CA SER A 168 2.71 -9.06 -2.17
C SER A 168 1.58 -9.65 -3.02
N HIS A 169 1.88 -10.62 -3.88
CA HIS A 169 0.88 -11.49 -4.48
C HIS A 169 0.10 -12.34 -3.46
N ILE A 170 0.58 -12.42 -2.22
CA ILE A 170 -0.13 -13.07 -1.12
C ILE A 170 -1.34 -12.27 -0.63
N ASP A 171 -1.38 -10.94 -0.81
CA ASP A 171 -2.42 -10.08 -0.22
C ASP A 171 -3.84 -10.55 -0.61
N TYR A 172 -4.13 -10.63 -1.91
CA TYR A 172 -5.45 -11.07 -2.39
C TYR A 172 -5.71 -12.55 -2.12
N ILE A 173 -4.69 -13.40 -2.00
CA ILE A 173 -4.88 -14.80 -1.59
C ILE A 173 -5.36 -14.85 -0.13
N VAL A 174 -4.76 -14.05 0.75
CA VAL A 174 -5.05 -14.04 2.18
C VAL A 174 -6.42 -13.45 2.46
N ILE A 175 -6.78 -12.32 1.83
CA ILE A 175 -8.12 -11.74 2.01
C ILE A 175 -9.20 -12.71 1.53
N HIS A 176 -9.02 -13.31 0.36
CA HIS A 176 -9.98 -14.26 -0.18
C HIS A 176 -10.12 -15.53 0.70
N LEU A 177 -8.99 -16.06 1.20
CA LEU A 177 -9.00 -17.18 2.13
C LEU A 177 -9.64 -16.81 3.47
N LEU A 178 -9.43 -15.59 3.96
CA LEU A 178 -10.06 -15.09 5.18
C LEU A 178 -11.58 -15.04 5.03
N CYS A 179 -12.11 -14.48 3.95
CA CYS A 179 -13.55 -14.50 3.69
C CYS A 179 -14.10 -15.93 3.70
N PHE A 180 -13.42 -16.86 3.00
CA PHE A 180 -13.80 -18.28 2.99
C PHE A 180 -13.79 -18.90 4.39
N ARG A 181 -12.74 -18.67 5.18
CA ARG A 181 -12.57 -19.25 6.53
C ARG A 181 -13.51 -18.67 7.57
N LEU A 182 -13.81 -17.38 7.47
CA LEU A 182 -14.67 -16.65 8.39
C LEU A 182 -16.16 -16.82 8.06
N GLY A 183 -16.49 -17.48 6.94
CA GLY A 183 -17.86 -17.65 6.49
C GLY A 183 -18.49 -16.35 6.01
N LEU A 184 -17.72 -15.51 5.31
CA LEU A 184 -18.19 -14.34 4.57
C LEU A 184 -18.27 -14.66 3.08
N SER A 185 -19.20 -14.02 2.37
CA SER A 185 -19.20 -14.05 0.92
C SER A 185 -17.90 -13.47 0.37
N ILE A 186 -17.19 -14.25 -0.45
CA ILE A 186 -15.95 -13.85 -1.10
C ILE A 186 -16.19 -12.63 -2.01
N PRO A 187 -15.24 -11.69 -2.07
CA PRO A 187 -15.39 -10.50 -2.89
C PRO A 187 -15.10 -10.77 -4.37
N SER A 188 -15.69 -9.95 -5.24
CA SER A 188 -15.19 -9.77 -6.61
C SER A 188 -13.90 -8.96 -6.58
N VAL A 189 -12.78 -9.56 -6.96
CA VAL A 189 -11.44 -8.96 -6.88
C VAL A 189 -11.11 -8.24 -8.18
N VAL A 190 -10.87 -6.94 -8.11
CA VAL A 190 -10.48 -6.13 -9.27
C VAL A 190 -9.03 -6.44 -9.66
N ALA A 191 -8.85 -7.11 -10.80
CA ALA A 191 -7.56 -7.55 -11.31
C ALA A 191 -7.24 -6.88 -12.65
N GLY A 192 -5.95 -6.63 -12.93
CA GLY A 192 -5.55 -6.20 -14.27
C GLY A 192 -5.64 -7.35 -15.27
N ASP A 193 -6.10 -7.09 -16.49
CA ASP A 193 -6.24 -8.09 -17.56
C ASP A 193 -4.90 -8.78 -17.93
N ASN A 194 -3.76 -8.19 -17.56
CA ASN A 194 -2.45 -8.82 -17.67
C ASN A 194 -2.26 -10.07 -16.79
N LEU A 195 -3.22 -10.38 -15.91
CA LEU A 195 -3.26 -11.58 -15.07
C LEU A 195 -4.23 -12.64 -15.63
N ASN A 196 -4.94 -12.35 -16.71
CA ASN A 196 -5.90 -13.25 -17.34
C ASN A 196 -5.17 -14.20 -18.31
N PHE A 197 -4.57 -15.26 -17.76
CA PHE A 197 -3.86 -16.27 -18.54
C PHE A 197 -4.83 -17.32 -19.09
N ALA A 198 -4.64 -17.79 -20.33
CA ALA A 198 -5.58 -18.67 -21.04
C ALA A 198 -6.03 -19.94 -20.27
N PHE A 199 -5.21 -20.46 -19.36
CA PHE A 199 -5.52 -21.65 -18.56
C PHE A 199 -5.95 -21.37 -17.11
N ILE A 200 -5.50 -20.26 -16.53
CA ILE A 200 -5.73 -19.93 -15.11
C ILE A 200 -6.87 -18.92 -14.97
N GLY A 201 -7.04 -18.03 -15.96
CA GLY A 201 -8.06 -16.98 -15.99
C GLY A 201 -9.49 -17.47 -15.75
N PRO A 202 -9.96 -18.54 -16.41
CA PRO A 202 -11.30 -19.08 -16.16
C PRO A 202 -11.50 -19.52 -14.70
N ALA A 203 -10.53 -20.25 -14.12
CA ALA A 203 -10.58 -20.66 -12.72
C ALA A 203 -10.54 -19.45 -11.77
N LEU A 204 -9.76 -18.41 -12.11
CA LEU A 204 -9.74 -17.16 -11.34
C LEU A 204 -11.09 -16.43 -11.37
N LYS A 205 -11.80 -16.43 -12.51
CA LYS A 205 -13.16 -15.88 -12.60
C LYS A 205 -14.15 -16.65 -11.75
N GLU A 206 -13.99 -17.98 -11.65
CA GLU A 206 -14.82 -18.83 -10.78
C GLU A 206 -14.64 -18.55 -9.29
N ILE A 207 -13.48 -17.99 -8.92
CA ILE A 207 -13.18 -17.50 -7.57
C ILE A 207 -13.22 -15.97 -7.49
N GLY A 208 -13.97 -15.30 -8.37
CA GLY A 208 -14.30 -13.88 -8.23
C GLY A 208 -13.33 -12.87 -8.85
N ALA A 209 -12.37 -13.27 -9.69
CA ALA A 209 -11.54 -12.30 -10.40
C ALA A 209 -12.34 -11.51 -11.45
N MET A 210 -12.35 -10.18 -11.32
CA MET A 210 -12.93 -9.22 -12.26
C MET A 210 -11.80 -8.51 -13.03
N PHE A 211 -11.55 -8.92 -14.26
CA PHE A 211 -10.45 -8.39 -15.06
C PHE A 211 -10.78 -7.05 -15.72
N ILE A 212 -10.00 -6.02 -15.42
CA ILE A 212 -10.12 -4.67 -15.99
C ILE A 212 -8.92 -4.30 -16.86
N LYS A 213 -9.16 -3.49 -17.90
CA LYS A 213 -8.13 -2.85 -18.70
C LYS A 213 -7.37 -1.83 -17.85
N ARG A 214 -6.03 -1.83 -17.90
CA ARG A 214 -5.17 -0.88 -17.16
C ARG A 214 -5.26 0.57 -17.65
N ALA A 215 -5.48 0.75 -18.96
CA ALA A 215 -5.65 2.06 -19.57
C ALA A 215 -7.02 2.09 -20.25
N ILE A 216 -7.81 3.11 -19.92
CA ILE A 216 -9.07 3.39 -20.61
C ILE A 216 -8.69 4.16 -21.87
N ASN A 217 -8.78 3.50 -23.02
CA ASN A 217 -8.52 4.14 -24.30
C ASN A 217 -9.59 5.19 -24.57
N LYS A 218 -9.20 6.42 -24.92
CA LYS A 218 -10.16 7.46 -25.33
C LYS A 218 -11.02 7.05 -26.53
N ASN A 219 -10.50 6.13 -27.34
CA ASN A 219 -11.17 5.57 -28.52
C ASN A 219 -12.15 4.44 -28.18
N ASP A 220 -12.32 4.07 -26.90
CA ASP A 220 -13.29 3.07 -26.42
C ASP A 220 -14.33 3.73 -25.51
N PRO A 221 -15.30 4.48 -26.08
CA PRO A 221 -16.29 5.23 -25.30
C PRO A 221 -17.34 4.33 -24.62
N LEU A 222 -17.43 3.05 -25.00
CA LEU A 222 -18.34 2.07 -24.40
C LEU A 222 -17.78 1.48 -23.10
N TYR A 223 -16.51 1.09 -23.09
CA TYR A 223 -15.89 0.42 -21.95
C TYR A 223 -16.12 1.09 -20.58
N PRO A 224 -15.89 2.42 -20.39
CA PRO A 224 -16.10 3.04 -19.08
C PRO A 224 -17.58 3.03 -18.64
N ILE A 225 -18.53 3.09 -19.58
CA ILE A 225 -19.95 3.05 -19.27
C ILE A 225 -20.39 1.62 -18.91
N VAL A 226 -19.91 0.63 -19.66
CA VAL A 226 -20.15 -0.79 -19.36
C VAL A 226 -19.55 -1.17 -18.01
N LEU A 227 -18.33 -0.71 -17.71
CA LEU A 227 -17.69 -0.92 -16.41
C LEU A 227 -18.49 -0.28 -15.26
N GLN A 228 -18.92 0.98 -15.41
CA GLN A 228 -19.79 1.62 -14.40
C GLN A 228 -21.08 0.83 -14.18
N SER A 229 -21.72 0.40 -15.27
CA SER A 229 -22.96 -0.36 -15.20
C SER A 229 -22.75 -1.71 -14.51
N TYR A 230 -21.69 -2.44 -14.84
CA TYR A 230 -21.38 -3.71 -14.20
C TYR A 230 -21.16 -3.52 -12.68
N ILE A 231 -20.39 -2.49 -12.29
CA ILE A 231 -20.16 -2.15 -10.87
C ILE A 231 -21.48 -1.78 -10.18
N ASN A 232 -22.35 -1.00 -10.82
CA ASN A 232 -23.68 -0.69 -10.29
C ASN A 232 -24.49 -1.96 -10.06
N THR A 233 -24.51 -2.90 -11.02
CA THR A 233 -25.25 -4.16 -10.92
C THR A 233 -24.77 -5.04 -9.77
N ILE A 234 -23.46 -5.14 -9.54
CA ILE A 234 -22.94 -5.98 -8.45
C ILE A 234 -23.15 -5.32 -7.07
N LEU A 235 -22.97 -4.00 -6.98
CA LEU A 235 -23.11 -3.26 -5.72
C LEU A 235 -24.56 -3.08 -5.29
N SER A 236 -25.50 -2.91 -6.23
CA SER A 236 -26.93 -2.78 -5.92
C SER A 236 -27.55 -4.07 -5.38
N LYS A 237 -26.94 -5.22 -5.72
CA LYS A 237 -27.36 -6.53 -5.22
C LYS A 237 -26.75 -6.88 -3.87
N GLY A 238 -25.72 -6.16 -3.42
CA GLY A 238 -25.00 -6.46 -2.18
C GLY A 238 -23.86 -7.47 -2.34
N TYR A 239 -23.29 -7.61 -3.54
CA TYR A 239 -22.07 -8.43 -3.71
C TYR A 239 -20.84 -7.65 -3.27
N ASN A 240 -19.98 -8.29 -2.49
CA ASN A 240 -18.76 -7.69 -1.98
C ASN A 240 -17.72 -7.49 -3.09
N MET A 241 -16.85 -6.49 -2.93
CA MET A 241 -15.77 -6.17 -3.86
C MET A 241 -14.44 -6.01 -3.11
N GLU A 242 -13.33 -6.33 -3.77
CA GLU A 242 -11.98 -6.08 -3.29
C GLU A 242 -11.19 -5.32 -4.36
N CYS A 243 -10.50 -4.24 -3.97
CA CYS A 243 -9.57 -3.57 -4.89
C CYS A 243 -8.38 -2.91 -4.18
N PHE A 244 -7.22 -2.98 -4.82
CA PHE A 244 -6.00 -2.34 -4.36
C PHE A 244 -5.91 -0.91 -4.90
N ILE A 245 -6.15 0.06 -4.02
CA ILE A 245 -6.16 1.47 -4.43
C ILE A 245 -4.75 2.02 -4.64
N GLU A 246 -3.69 1.30 -4.31
CA GLU A 246 -2.30 1.71 -4.58
C GLU A 246 -1.90 1.55 -6.06
N GLY A 247 -2.66 0.78 -6.85
CA GLY A 247 -2.41 0.50 -8.27
C GLY A 247 -1.25 -0.46 -8.56
N GLY A 248 -0.48 -0.86 -7.54
CA GLY A 248 0.57 -1.87 -7.65
C GLY A 248 1.20 -2.19 -6.29
N ARG A 249 1.99 -3.27 -6.24
CA ARG A 249 2.70 -3.69 -5.02
C ARG A 249 3.76 -2.65 -4.61
N SER A 250 3.85 -2.32 -3.33
CA SER A 250 4.94 -1.50 -2.81
C SER A 250 6.26 -2.27 -2.83
N ARG A 251 7.27 -1.69 -3.50
CA ARG A 251 8.63 -2.25 -3.56
C ARG A 251 9.46 -1.85 -2.34
N THR A 252 9.06 -0.80 -1.63
CA THR A 252 9.82 -0.21 -0.53
C THR A 252 9.22 -0.53 0.84
N GLY A 253 8.04 -1.15 0.90
CA GLY A 253 7.31 -1.45 2.14
C GLY A 253 6.38 -0.32 2.60
N LYS A 254 6.55 0.90 2.06
CA LYS A 254 5.69 2.08 2.30
C LYS A 254 4.37 1.99 1.54
N LEU A 255 3.28 2.56 2.06
CA LEU A 255 2.06 2.74 1.27
C LEU A 255 2.33 3.68 0.08
N LEU A 256 1.79 3.33 -1.08
CA LEU A 256 1.83 4.15 -2.28
C LEU A 256 0.66 5.15 -2.28
N THR A 257 0.78 6.17 -3.12
CA THR A 257 -0.31 7.13 -3.34
C THR A 257 -1.53 6.44 -3.98
N PRO A 258 -2.76 6.84 -3.60
CA PRO A 258 -3.95 6.17 -4.07
C PRO A 258 -4.23 6.52 -5.54
N LYS A 259 -4.72 5.52 -6.27
CA LYS A 259 -5.26 5.59 -7.62
C LYS A 259 -6.77 5.57 -7.53
N PHE A 260 -7.38 6.61 -8.09
CA PHE A 260 -8.80 6.86 -7.94
C PHE A 260 -9.69 6.14 -8.96
N GLY A 261 -9.10 5.37 -9.88
CA GLY A 261 -9.81 4.80 -11.03
C GLY A 261 -11.04 3.99 -10.63
N ILE A 262 -10.86 2.93 -9.86
CA ILE A 262 -11.97 2.08 -9.39
C ILE A 262 -12.84 2.78 -8.33
N LEU A 263 -12.21 3.54 -7.42
CA LEU A 263 -12.91 4.30 -6.38
C LEU A 263 -13.94 5.29 -6.96
N LYS A 264 -13.63 5.87 -8.12
CA LYS A 264 -14.56 6.73 -8.86
C LYS A 264 -15.86 5.99 -9.15
N TYR A 265 -15.78 4.78 -9.70
CA TYR A 265 -16.97 4.01 -10.07
C TYR A 265 -17.83 3.64 -8.85
N ILE A 266 -17.17 3.27 -7.73
CA ILE A 266 -17.84 2.95 -6.46
C ILE A 266 -18.54 4.18 -5.88
N LEU A 267 -17.85 5.33 -5.86
CA LEU A 267 -18.43 6.61 -5.41
C LEU A 267 -19.64 7.00 -6.27
N GLU A 268 -19.51 6.89 -7.59
CA GLU A 268 -20.60 7.20 -8.52
C GLU A 268 -21.81 6.28 -8.35
N SER A 269 -21.62 5.01 -7.97
CA SER A 269 -22.73 4.08 -7.68
C SER A 269 -23.60 4.60 -6.53
N VAL A 270 -23.00 5.21 -5.49
CA VAL A 270 -23.74 5.82 -4.37
C VAL A 270 -24.32 7.18 -4.76
N LEU A 271 -23.53 8.03 -5.42
CA LEU A 271 -23.99 9.37 -5.84
C LEU A 271 -25.17 9.34 -6.82
N THR A 272 -25.25 8.31 -7.65
CA THR A 272 -26.37 8.11 -8.60
C THR A 272 -27.55 7.37 -7.99
N GLY A 273 -27.42 6.85 -6.76
CA GLY A 273 -28.45 6.03 -6.12
C GLY A 273 -28.59 4.64 -6.74
N SER A 274 -27.63 4.21 -7.56
CA SER A 274 -27.60 2.84 -8.11
C SER A 274 -27.44 1.81 -6.99
N SER A 275 -26.67 2.14 -5.96
CA SER A 275 -26.68 1.47 -4.67
C SER A 275 -27.03 2.48 -3.59
N ASP A 276 -27.88 2.11 -2.63
CA ASP A 276 -28.27 3.01 -1.53
C ASP A 276 -27.07 3.40 -0.66
N ASP A 277 -26.19 2.44 -0.40
CA ASP A 277 -24.94 2.63 0.33
C ASP A 277 -23.99 1.45 0.10
N VAL A 278 -22.69 1.69 0.31
CA VAL A 278 -21.66 0.66 0.37
C VAL A 278 -20.74 0.93 1.54
N TRP A 279 -20.20 -0.12 2.13
CA TRP A 279 -19.39 -0.04 3.35
C TRP A 279 -17.93 -0.31 3.05
N ILE A 280 -17.08 0.66 3.34
CA ILE A 280 -15.64 0.59 3.09
C ILE A 280 -14.98 -0.15 4.25
N VAL A 281 -14.14 -1.15 3.92
CA VAL A 281 -13.34 -1.94 4.86
C VAL A 281 -11.86 -1.76 4.51
N PRO A 282 -11.17 -0.80 5.12
CA PRO A 282 -9.71 -0.67 5.02
C PRO A 282 -9.03 -1.89 5.66
N VAL A 283 -8.03 -2.48 4.98
CA VAL A 283 -7.33 -3.68 5.46
C VAL A 283 -5.81 -3.50 5.40
N SER A 284 -5.14 -3.75 6.53
CA SER A 284 -3.67 -3.77 6.59
C SER A 284 -3.18 -5.21 6.58
N THR A 285 -2.20 -5.52 5.72
CA THR A 285 -1.52 -6.81 5.69
C THR A 285 -0.02 -6.60 5.90
N GLN A 286 0.53 -7.27 6.90
CA GLN A 286 1.91 -7.12 7.34
C GLN A 286 2.61 -8.48 7.36
N TYR A 287 3.88 -8.49 6.98
CA TYR A 287 4.66 -9.70 6.79
C TYR A 287 5.95 -9.63 7.61
N ASP A 288 6.35 -10.73 8.22
CA ASP A 288 7.72 -10.83 8.72
C ASP A 288 8.73 -10.86 7.56
N ARG A 289 8.36 -11.47 6.43
CA ARG A 289 9.14 -11.45 5.18
C ARG A 289 8.23 -11.61 3.96
N VAL A 290 8.48 -10.79 2.94
CA VAL A 290 7.78 -10.87 1.65
C VAL A 290 8.56 -11.75 0.68
N VAL A 291 7.86 -12.66 -0.01
CA VAL A 291 8.47 -13.62 -0.95
C VAL A 291 9.19 -12.91 -2.09
N GLU A 292 8.60 -11.84 -2.63
CA GLU A 292 9.12 -11.10 -3.77
C GLU A 292 10.21 -10.07 -3.43
N ASN A 293 10.64 -9.98 -2.17
CA ASN A 293 11.55 -8.93 -1.71
C ASN A 293 12.85 -8.86 -2.53
N GLU A 294 13.50 -9.99 -2.82
CA GLU A 294 14.72 -10.02 -3.66
C GLU A 294 14.48 -9.48 -5.09
N SER A 295 13.31 -9.74 -5.66
CA SER A 295 12.92 -9.22 -6.97
C SER A 295 12.73 -7.70 -6.92
N TYR A 296 12.11 -7.19 -5.84
CA TYR A 296 11.93 -5.76 -5.61
C TYR A 296 13.26 -5.03 -5.47
N ILE A 297 14.22 -5.59 -4.74
CA ILE A 297 15.56 -4.99 -4.62
C ILE A 297 16.22 -4.85 -6.00
N ASN A 298 16.16 -5.90 -6.81
CA ASN A 298 16.72 -5.86 -8.17
C ASN A 298 16.04 -4.79 -9.05
N GLU A 299 14.70 -4.70 -9.00
CA GLU A 299 13.93 -3.64 -9.70
C GLU A 299 14.36 -2.23 -9.24
N LEU A 300 14.53 -2.03 -7.93
CA LEU A 300 14.92 -0.74 -7.33
C LEU A 300 16.37 -0.35 -7.67
N LEU A 301 17.25 -1.32 -7.90
CA LEU A 301 18.63 -1.13 -8.35
C LEU A 301 18.79 -0.98 -9.87
N GLY A 302 17.67 -0.89 -10.60
CA GLY A 302 17.64 -0.57 -12.02
C GLY A 302 17.63 -1.78 -12.95
N GLN A 303 17.59 -3.01 -12.41
CA GLN A 303 17.40 -4.19 -13.25
C GLN A 303 15.99 -4.21 -13.85
N GLU A 304 15.84 -4.87 -14.99
CA GLU A 304 14.55 -4.96 -15.65
C GLU A 304 13.54 -5.71 -14.79
N LYS A 305 12.31 -5.20 -14.79
CA LYS A 305 11.19 -5.84 -14.13
C LYS A 305 10.97 -7.22 -14.73
N LYS A 306 11.27 -8.27 -13.95
CA LYS A 306 10.89 -9.63 -14.33
C LYS A 306 9.36 -9.68 -14.40
N LYS A 307 8.83 -10.17 -15.52
CA LYS A 307 7.40 -10.49 -15.64
C LYS A 307 7.14 -11.75 -14.81
N GLU A 308 7.08 -11.60 -13.49
CA GLU A 308 6.65 -12.68 -12.61
C GLU A 308 5.16 -12.92 -12.84
N SER A 309 4.80 -14.12 -13.29
CA SER A 309 3.40 -14.51 -13.44
C SER A 309 2.87 -15.12 -12.14
N PHE A 310 1.56 -15.04 -11.94
CA PHE A 310 0.89 -15.74 -10.84
C PHE A 310 1.14 -17.26 -10.91
N GLY A 311 1.27 -17.82 -12.12
CA GLY A 311 1.63 -19.22 -12.35
C GLY A 311 3.05 -19.56 -11.88
N ASP A 312 4.03 -18.68 -12.12
CA ASP A 312 5.41 -18.86 -11.63
C ASP A 312 5.45 -18.85 -10.10
N PHE A 313 4.67 -17.96 -9.48
CA PHE A 313 4.48 -17.94 -8.03
C PHE A 313 3.85 -19.23 -7.49
N LEU A 314 2.93 -19.86 -8.23
CA LEU A 314 2.32 -21.12 -7.85
C LEU A 314 3.16 -22.37 -8.15
N SER A 315 4.32 -22.25 -8.80
CA SER A 315 5.24 -23.38 -9.07
C SER A 315 5.95 -23.86 -7.79
N ALA A 316 5.16 -24.55 -6.96
CA ALA A 316 5.28 -24.69 -5.51
C ALA A 316 6.33 -25.68 -4.98
N ARG A 317 7.52 -25.82 -5.58
CA ARG A 317 8.59 -26.63 -4.95
C ARG A 317 9.54 -25.83 -4.08
N LYS A 318 9.92 -24.61 -4.49
CA LYS A 318 10.87 -23.77 -3.74
C LYS A 318 10.19 -22.91 -2.67
N ILE A 319 8.97 -22.46 -2.94
CA ILE A 319 8.22 -21.53 -2.06
C ILE A 319 7.72 -22.24 -0.80
N LEU A 320 7.31 -23.50 -0.88
CA LEU A 320 6.81 -24.27 0.27
C LEU A 320 7.89 -24.61 1.32
N SER A 321 9.18 -24.51 0.98
CA SER A 321 10.28 -24.71 1.94
C SER A 321 10.74 -23.42 2.62
N LEU A 322 10.19 -22.27 2.22
CA LEU A 322 10.56 -20.98 2.77
C LEU A 322 10.00 -20.82 4.18
N LYS A 323 10.83 -20.33 5.10
CA LYS A 323 10.43 -19.95 6.46
C LYS A 323 10.24 -18.44 6.54
N MET A 324 9.12 -17.93 6.03
CA MET A 324 8.88 -16.47 5.88
C MET A 324 8.30 -15.78 7.12
N GLY A 325 8.29 -16.47 8.27
CA GLY A 325 7.68 -15.98 9.51
C GLY A 325 6.16 -16.08 9.43
N ARG A 326 5.45 -15.00 9.79
CA ARG A 326 4.00 -14.91 9.77
C ARG A 326 3.46 -13.79 8.89
N VAL A 327 2.15 -13.85 8.65
CA VAL A 327 1.33 -12.76 8.12
C VAL A 327 0.40 -12.27 9.21
N ASP A 328 0.25 -10.96 9.38
CA ASP A 328 -0.73 -10.35 10.28
C ASP A 328 -1.68 -9.49 9.42
N VAL A 329 -2.98 -9.70 9.59
CA VAL A 329 -4.04 -9.01 8.85
C VAL A 329 -4.95 -8.30 9.84
N ARG A 330 -5.14 -7.01 9.61
CA ARG A 330 -5.93 -6.12 10.46
C ARG A 330 -7.04 -5.45 9.68
N PHE A 331 -8.24 -5.47 10.26
CA PHE A 331 -9.41 -4.83 9.68
C PHE A 331 -9.72 -3.56 10.44
N HIS A 332 -9.79 -2.44 9.73
CA HIS A 332 -10.38 -1.24 10.28
C HIS A 332 -11.90 -1.41 10.41
N ASP A 333 -12.50 -0.68 11.34
CA ASP A 333 -13.95 -0.63 11.49
C ASP A 333 -14.61 -0.21 10.17
N PRO A 334 -15.57 -1.00 9.65
CA PRO A 334 -16.27 -0.65 8.42
C PRO A 334 -17.04 0.66 8.58
N TRP A 335 -17.03 1.51 7.56
CA TRP A 335 -17.74 2.79 7.58
C TRP A 335 -18.54 3.02 6.29
N SER A 336 -19.65 3.75 6.39
CA SER A 336 -20.58 4.04 5.29
C SER A 336 -20.00 5.06 4.31
N LEU A 337 -20.01 4.74 3.02
CA LEU A 337 -19.61 5.68 1.98
C LEU A 337 -20.65 6.80 1.82
N LYS A 338 -21.94 6.49 2.01
CA LYS A 338 -23.03 7.47 2.03
C LYS A 338 -22.83 8.52 3.13
N GLU A 339 -22.53 8.09 4.35
CA GLU A 339 -22.24 9.00 5.47
C GLU A 339 -21.01 9.87 5.17
N PHE A 340 -19.94 9.27 4.64
CA PHE A 340 -18.74 10.02 4.22
C PHE A 340 -19.06 11.13 3.20
N VAL A 341 -19.93 10.85 2.22
CA VAL A 341 -20.36 11.85 1.22
C VAL A 341 -21.15 12.97 1.90
N ILE A 342 -22.11 12.63 2.77
CA ILE A 342 -22.94 13.61 3.49
C ILE A 342 -22.07 14.51 4.37
N ASP A 343 -21.15 13.92 5.15
CA ASP A 343 -20.23 14.65 6.02
C ASP A 343 -19.30 15.58 5.22
N SER A 344 -18.83 15.14 4.06
CA SER A 344 -18.01 15.95 3.18
C SER A 344 -18.78 17.17 2.69
N ILE A 345 -20.02 16.98 2.24
CA ILE A 345 -20.91 18.07 1.77
C ILE A 345 -21.26 19.02 2.92
N ASN A 346 -21.57 18.49 4.10
CA ASN A 346 -21.85 19.31 5.30
C ASN A 346 -20.67 20.22 5.63
N LYS A 347 -19.43 19.70 5.57
CA LYS A 347 -18.21 20.48 5.83
C LYS A 347 -17.96 21.55 4.76
N GLU A 348 -18.15 21.22 3.49
CA GLU A 348 -17.88 22.17 2.39
C GLU A 348 -18.89 23.31 2.35
N TYR A 349 -20.18 22.99 2.52
CA TYR A 349 -21.27 23.96 2.38
C TYR A 349 -21.81 24.48 3.72
N ASN A 350 -21.15 24.14 4.84
CA ASN A 350 -21.60 24.44 6.21
C ASN A 350 -23.07 24.08 6.46
N LEU A 351 -23.45 22.88 6.02
CA LEU A 351 -24.80 22.33 6.21
C LEU A 351 -24.85 21.40 7.44
N SER A 352 -26.06 21.04 7.86
CA SER A 352 -26.30 20.09 8.95
C SER A 352 -27.27 19.00 8.52
N LEU A 353 -26.97 18.38 7.39
CA LEU A 353 -27.74 17.26 6.83
C LEU A 353 -27.48 16.00 7.66
N ASN A 354 -28.53 15.36 8.17
CA ASN A 354 -28.45 14.08 8.88
C ASN A 354 -29.22 13.01 8.09
N THR A 355 -28.74 11.77 8.09
CA THR A 355 -29.48 10.64 7.51
C THR A 355 -30.87 10.49 8.18
N PRO A 356 -31.95 10.22 7.40
CA PRO A 356 -31.94 9.85 5.99
C PRO A 356 -31.95 11.06 5.03
N VAL A 357 -30.94 11.15 4.14
CA VAL A 357 -30.90 12.11 3.04
C VAL A 357 -30.78 11.39 1.70
N ASN A 358 -31.49 11.87 0.69
CA ASN A 358 -31.35 11.41 -0.67
C ASN A 358 -30.08 12.00 -1.31
N VAL A 359 -29.01 11.20 -1.37
CA VAL A 359 -27.72 11.62 -1.95
C VAL A 359 -27.84 11.99 -3.43
N VAL A 360 -28.79 11.41 -4.16
CA VAL A 360 -29.01 11.74 -5.58
C VAL A 360 -29.39 13.20 -5.76
N ALA A 361 -30.21 13.75 -4.86
CA ALA A 361 -30.55 15.17 -4.87
C ALA A 361 -29.30 16.03 -4.59
N LEU A 362 -28.44 15.58 -3.67
CA LEU A 362 -27.21 16.29 -3.31
C LEU A 362 -26.15 16.28 -4.42
N LYS A 363 -26.18 15.30 -5.33
CA LYS A 363 -25.24 15.23 -6.47
C LYS A 363 -25.24 16.52 -7.30
N THR A 364 -26.38 17.22 -7.37
CA THR A 364 -26.50 18.51 -8.09
C THR A 364 -25.66 19.63 -7.48
N LEU A 365 -25.33 19.55 -6.19
CA LEU A 365 -24.47 20.50 -5.49
C LEU A 365 -22.98 20.24 -5.77
N ILE A 366 -22.62 19.01 -6.15
CA ILE A 366 -21.22 18.59 -6.31
C ILE A 366 -20.67 19.11 -7.64
N THR A 367 -19.84 20.14 -7.58
CA THR A 367 -19.10 20.63 -8.76
C THR A 367 -18.05 19.60 -9.22
N PRO A 368 -17.62 19.60 -10.50
CA PRO A 368 -16.59 18.68 -10.98
C PRO A 368 -15.26 18.77 -10.23
N ASN A 369 -14.86 19.97 -9.81
CA ASN A 369 -13.64 20.18 -9.02
C ASN A 369 -13.81 19.59 -7.61
N TYR A 370 -14.96 19.82 -6.98
CA TYR A 370 -15.25 19.27 -5.67
C TYR A 370 -15.38 17.75 -5.70
N HIS A 371 -15.94 17.17 -6.77
CA HIS A 371 -15.96 15.72 -6.98
C HIS A 371 -14.54 15.12 -6.97
N GLN A 372 -13.58 15.76 -7.65
CA GLN A 372 -12.19 15.30 -7.64
C GLN A 372 -11.55 15.44 -6.25
N TYR A 373 -11.84 16.52 -5.52
CA TYR A 373 -11.39 16.71 -4.15
C TYR A 373 -11.95 15.63 -3.22
N MET A 374 -13.26 15.37 -3.27
CA MET A 374 -13.94 14.33 -2.48
C MET A 374 -13.36 12.94 -2.77
N LEU A 375 -13.15 12.62 -4.05
CA LEU A 375 -12.53 11.36 -4.46
C LEU A 375 -11.08 11.23 -3.95
N ARG A 376 -10.32 12.33 -3.94
CA ARG A 376 -8.98 12.37 -3.34
C ARG A 376 -9.06 12.14 -1.83
N SER A 377 -9.95 12.85 -1.15
CA SER A 377 -10.19 12.71 0.29
C SER A 377 -10.56 11.27 0.66
N LEU A 378 -11.43 10.63 -0.12
CA LEU A 378 -11.80 9.22 0.02
C LEU A 378 -10.57 8.30 -0.03
N GLY A 379 -9.73 8.43 -1.07
CA GLY A 379 -8.53 7.60 -1.21
C GLY A 379 -7.53 7.79 -0.08
N TYR A 380 -7.29 9.03 0.36
CA TYR A 380 -6.36 9.31 1.45
C TYR A 380 -6.92 8.91 2.83
N LYS A 381 -8.24 9.03 3.06
CA LYS A 381 -8.90 8.51 4.26
C LYS A 381 -8.68 7.00 4.37
N VAL A 382 -8.88 6.25 3.29
CA VAL A 382 -8.64 4.79 3.28
C VAL A 382 -7.20 4.46 3.63
N LEU A 383 -6.21 5.14 3.02
CA LEU A 383 -4.80 4.90 3.35
C LEU A 383 -4.47 5.25 4.81
N ASN A 384 -5.06 6.32 5.34
CA ASN A 384 -4.93 6.68 6.75
C ASN A 384 -5.51 5.59 7.66
N ASP A 385 -6.71 5.08 7.35
CA ASP A 385 -7.37 4.02 8.10
C ASP A 385 -6.55 2.70 8.05
N ILE A 386 -5.92 2.38 6.91
CA ILE A 386 -4.98 1.24 6.78
C ILE A 386 -3.76 1.41 7.70
N ASN A 387 -3.17 2.61 7.74
CA ASN A 387 -2.04 2.89 8.62
C ASN A 387 -2.43 2.80 10.10
N HIS A 388 -3.61 3.31 10.47
CA HIS A 388 -4.10 3.31 11.85
C HIS A 388 -4.22 1.89 12.45
N VAL A 389 -4.61 0.90 11.64
CA VAL A 389 -4.67 -0.51 12.08
C VAL A 389 -3.42 -1.31 11.74
N SER A 390 -2.40 -0.69 11.15
CA SER A 390 -1.16 -1.38 10.79
C SER A 390 -0.36 -1.76 12.04
N VAL A 391 0.16 -2.98 12.06
CA VAL A 391 1.09 -3.44 13.10
C VAL A 391 2.54 -3.46 12.61
N ILE A 392 3.46 -3.10 13.49
CA ILE A 392 4.89 -3.26 13.26
C ILE A 392 5.30 -4.70 13.58
N MET A 393 5.93 -5.35 12.60
CA MET A 393 6.37 -6.74 12.72
C MET A 393 7.73 -6.84 13.43
N PRO A 394 8.01 -7.93 14.15
CA PRO A 394 9.30 -8.18 14.82
C PRO A 394 10.52 -8.00 13.91
N THR A 395 10.47 -8.48 12.67
CA THR A 395 11.56 -8.30 11.70
C THR A 395 11.77 -6.84 11.34
N ALA A 396 10.70 -6.02 11.33
CA ALA A 396 10.77 -4.57 11.17
C ALA A 396 11.43 -3.88 12.36
N LEU A 397 11.14 -4.31 13.60
CA LEU A 397 11.83 -3.79 14.79
C LEU A 397 13.34 -4.07 14.72
N VAL A 398 13.71 -5.34 14.53
CA VAL A 398 15.12 -5.77 14.47
C VAL A 398 15.85 -5.09 13.31
N GLY A 399 15.27 -5.11 12.11
CA GLY A 399 15.85 -4.48 10.92
C GLY A 399 16.04 -2.96 11.11
N THR A 400 15.08 -2.28 11.73
CA THR A 400 15.21 -0.84 12.02
C THR A 400 16.35 -0.57 12.98
N ILE A 401 16.44 -1.30 14.10
CA ILE A 401 17.52 -1.10 15.07
C ILE A 401 18.89 -1.35 14.44
N LEU A 402 19.04 -2.44 13.68
CA LEU A 402 20.31 -2.75 13.01
C LEU A 402 20.72 -1.71 11.95
N LEU A 403 19.76 -1.00 11.35
CA LEU A 403 20.05 0.08 10.40
C LEU A 403 20.26 1.46 11.04
N THR A 404 19.82 1.63 12.28
CA THR A 404 19.85 2.91 13.01
C THR A 404 20.94 2.98 14.08
N ILE A 405 21.72 1.91 14.25
CA ILE A 405 22.93 1.92 15.08
C ILE A 405 24.10 2.62 14.36
N ARG A 406 24.90 3.35 15.12
CA ARG A 406 26.11 4.05 14.63
C ARG A 406 27.25 3.10 14.28
N HIS A 407 27.30 1.94 14.95
CA HIS A 407 28.38 0.96 14.81
C HIS A 407 28.09 -0.08 13.72
N ARG A 408 29.08 -0.95 13.45
CA ARG A 408 28.94 -2.02 12.45
C ARG A 408 27.88 -3.05 12.84
N GLY A 409 27.77 -3.35 14.14
CA GLY A 409 26.80 -4.28 14.71
C GLY A 409 26.55 -4.05 16.19
N VAL A 410 25.74 -4.91 16.78
CA VAL A 410 25.34 -4.86 18.19
C VAL A 410 25.41 -6.23 18.86
N THR A 411 25.60 -6.24 20.18
CA THR A 411 25.44 -7.46 20.97
C THR A 411 23.95 -7.82 21.12
N TYR A 412 23.66 -9.05 21.52
CA TYR A 412 22.27 -9.48 21.75
C TYR A 412 21.55 -8.62 22.80
N ASN A 413 22.20 -8.35 23.93
CA ASN A 413 21.61 -7.57 25.03
C ASN A 413 21.32 -6.13 24.60
N GLU A 414 22.20 -5.54 23.80
CA GLU A 414 21.97 -4.20 23.26
C GLU A 414 20.83 -4.21 22.23
N LEU A 415 20.76 -5.22 21.36
CA LEU A 415 19.64 -5.38 20.43
C LEU A 415 18.31 -5.49 21.19
N LEU A 416 18.25 -6.33 22.23
CA LEU A 416 17.07 -6.50 23.08
C LEU A 416 16.64 -5.17 23.70
N ARG A 417 17.57 -4.46 24.36
CA ARG A 417 17.32 -3.15 24.99
C ARG A 417 16.79 -2.12 23.99
N ARG A 418 17.38 -2.06 22.80
CA ARG A 418 16.99 -1.09 21.76
C ARG A 418 15.67 -1.44 21.10
N VAL A 419 15.38 -2.73 20.91
CA VAL A 419 14.06 -3.19 20.42
C VAL A 419 12.98 -2.87 21.45
N GLU A 420 13.23 -3.11 22.73
CA GLU A 420 12.29 -2.75 23.82
C GLU A 420 12.02 -1.24 23.84
N TRP A 421 13.06 -0.42 23.76
CA TRP A 421 12.93 1.03 23.64
C TRP A 421 12.07 1.44 22.42
N LEU A 422 12.34 0.85 21.25
CA LEU A 422 11.59 1.13 20.02
C LEU A 422 10.12 0.73 20.13
N ILE A 423 9.80 -0.39 20.78
CA ILE A 423 8.41 -0.78 21.07
C ILE A 423 7.73 0.31 21.91
N GLY A 424 8.43 0.83 22.93
CA GLY A 424 7.95 1.96 23.74
C GLY A 424 7.66 3.20 22.89
N GLN A 425 8.57 3.57 21.99
CA GLN A 425 8.39 4.72 21.10
C GLN A 425 7.22 4.52 20.12
N ILE A 426 7.07 3.32 19.56
CA ILE A 426 5.96 2.99 18.67
C ILE A 426 4.63 3.16 19.40
N LYS A 427 4.51 2.61 20.62
CA LYS A 427 3.31 2.73 21.45
C LYS A 427 3.02 4.19 21.80
N SER A 428 4.02 5.00 22.18
CA SER A 428 3.83 6.41 22.50
C SER A 428 3.38 7.25 21.31
N SER A 429 3.77 6.86 20.10
CA SER A 429 3.32 7.48 18.85
C SER A 429 1.97 6.94 18.35
N GLY A 430 1.25 6.13 19.16
CA GLY A 430 -0.04 5.54 18.81
C GLY A 430 0.03 4.34 17.86
N GLY A 431 1.24 3.87 17.54
CA GLY A 431 1.45 2.69 16.72
C GLY A 431 1.27 1.38 17.49
N GLN A 432 1.07 0.30 16.74
CA GLN A 432 0.88 -1.04 17.30
C GLN A 432 2.04 -1.95 16.93
N VAL A 433 2.37 -2.90 17.80
CA VAL A 433 3.40 -3.92 17.54
C VAL A 433 2.74 -5.27 17.53
N GLY A 434 2.98 -6.07 16.50
CA GLY A 434 2.31 -7.35 16.30
C GLY A 434 2.78 -8.46 17.24
N ILE A 435 3.27 -8.23 18.46
CA ILE A 435 3.76 -9.33 19.32
C ILE A 435 2.57 -10.22 19.73
N ILE A 436 2.73 -11.55 19.59
CA ILE A 436 1.69 -12.51 20.01
C ILE A 436 1.78 -12.66 21.52
N GLY A 437 0.70 -12.27 22.20
CA GLY A 437 0.62 -12.18 23.66
C GLY A 437 0.63 -10.71 24.08
N ASP A 438 -0.29 -10.35 24.96
CA ASP A 438 -0.31 -9.03 25.60
C ASP A 438 1.02 -8.83 26.32
N TYR A 439 1.88 -7.95 25.81
CA TYR A 439 3.11 -7.55 26.49
C TYR A 439 2.82 -7.04 27.91
N ASP A 440 1.65 -6.43 28.09
CA ASP A 440 1.23 -5.82 29.35
C ASP A 440 0.66 -6.85 30.37
N ASN A 441 0.32 -8.09 29.93
CA ASN A 441 -0.15 -9.20 30.79
C ASN A 441 0.87 -10.35 30.94
N ILE A 442 2.13 -10.12 30.56
CA ILE A 442 3.23 -11.12 30.60
C ILE A 442 3.42 -11.75 31.99
N CYS A 443 2.96 -11.10 33.07
CA CYS A 443 3.19 -11.57 34.43
C CYS A 443 2.27 -12.72 34.89
N ASN A 444 1.08 -12.95 34.28
CA ASN A 444 0.02 -13.70 34.98
C ASN A 444 -0.68 -14.86 34.24
N SER A 445 -0.24 -15.33 33.07
CA SER A 445 -1.02 -16.34 32.34
C SER A 445 -0.21 -17.27 31.42
N GLY A 446 0.44 -18.28 32.01
CA GLY A 446 0.69 -19.66 31.52
C GLY A 446 1.14 -20.01 30.08
N SER A 447 1.07 -19.12 29.09
CA SER A 447 1.46 -19.35 27.70
C SER A 447 1.94 -18.04 27.08
N HIS A 448 3.16 -17.62 27.42
CA HIS A 448 3.69 -16.31 27.02
C HIS A 448 4.99 -16.45 26.24
N ILE A 449 5.04 -15.89 25.03
CA ILE A 449 6.26 -15.75 24.24
C ILE A 449 7.05 -14.57 24.82
N SER A 450 8.29 -14.79 25.24
CA SER A 450 9.16 -13.72 25.77
C SER A 450 9.70 -12.83 24.64
N LEU A 451 9.99 -11.56 24.92
CA LEU A 451 10.61 -10.65 23.94
C LEU A 451 11.91 -11.21 23.34
N PRO A 452 12.81 -11.87 24.09
CA PRO A 452 13.94 -12.60 23.53
C PRO A 452 13.54 -13.62 22.45
N SER A 453 12.51 -14.45 22.71
CA SER A 453 12.02 -15.42 21.72
C SER A 453 11.45 -14.75 20.47
N VAL A 454 10.81 -13.58 20.60
CA VAL A 454 10.36 -12.78 19.46
C VAL A 454 11.54 -12.30 18.60
N ILE A 455 12.60 -11.80 19.23
CA ILE A 455 13.81 -11.34 18.55
C ILE A 455 14.52 -12.51 17.87
N ASP A 456 14.65 -13.66 18.53
CA ASP A 456 15.28 -14.86 17.96
C ASP A 456 14.53 -15.34 16.71
N ASN A 457 13.20 -15.38 16.77
CA ASN A 457 12.36 -15.73 15.62
C ASN A 457 12.53 -14.72 14.49
N ALA A 458 12.57 -13.41 14.79
CA ALA A 458 12.80 -12.38 13.80
C ALA A 458 14.17 -12.53 13.12
N LEU A 459 15.23 -12.75 13.89
CA LEU A 459 16.58 -13.00 13.38
C LEU A 459 16.63 -14.26 12.50
N GLN A 460 15.90 -15.32 12.87
CA GLN A 460 15.80 -16.53 12.06
C GLN A 460 15.11 -16.27 10.71
N VAL A 461 14.03 -15.47 10.68
CA VAL A 461 13.30 -15.13 9.45
C VAL A 461 14.11 -14.21 8.53
N LEU A 462 14.81 -13.23 9.12
CA LEU A 462 15.75 -12.38 8.38
C LEU A 462 16.87 -13.24 7.75
N GLY A 463 17.37 -14.21 8.52
CA GLY A 463 18.36 -15.18 8.06
C GLY A 463 19.75 -14.57 7.82
N THR A 464 20.71 -15.44 7.51
CA THR A 464 22.14 -15.08 7.41
C THR A 464 22.48 -14.17 6.25
N ASN A 465 21.64 -14.11 5.22
CA ASN A 465 21.85 -13.23 4.06
C ASN A 465 21.58 -11.76 4.40
N LEU A 466 20.73 -11.49 5.39
CA LEU A 466 20.38 -10.13 5.82
C LEU A 466 21.14 -9.74 7.08
N VAL A 467 21.20 -10.64 8.06
CA VAL A 467 21.84 -10.39 9.36
C VAL A 467 22.86 -11.49 9.64
N HIS A 468 24.12 -11.12 9.71
CA HIS A 468 25.20 -12.03 10.11
C HIS A 468 25.34 -12.03 11.63
N LYS A 469 25.56 -13.23 12.19
CA LYS A 469 25.88 -13.42 13.60
C LYS A 469 27.35 -13.82 13.69
N GLU A 470 28.21 -12.84 13.95
CA GLU A 470 29.64 -13.09 14.14
C GLU A 470 29.89 -13.73 15.50
N THR A 471 30.63 -14.83 15.50
CA THR A 471 30.95 -15.62 16.70
C THR A 471 32.42 -16.05 16.73
N LYS A 472 33.16 -15.89 15.63
CA LYS A 472 34.54 -16.32 15.49
C LYS A 472 35.48 -15.23 15.98
N GLY A 473 36.25 -15.52 17.03
CA GLY A 473 37.26 -14.60 17.56
C GLY A 473 36.67 -13.36 18.25
N VAL A 474 35.38 -13.38 18.61
CA VAL A 474 34.71 -12.32 19.37
C VAL A 474 34.33 -12.82 20.76
N VAL A 475 34.40 -11.92 21.76
CA VAL A 475 34.10 -12.26 23.16
C VAL A 475 32.61 -12.57 23.37
N VAL A 476 31.74 -11.87 22.63
CA VAL A 476 30.30 -12.06 22.61
C VAL A 476 29.78 -12.03 21.17
N PRO A 477 28.70 -12.76 20.85
CA PRO A 477 28.12 -12.73 19.51
C PRO A 477 27.69 -11.31 19.09
N ILE A 478 28.05 -10.91 17.88
CA ILE A 478 27.70 -9.62 17.29
C ILE A 478 26.75 -9.84 16.11
N TYR A 479 25.67 -9.04 16.05
CA TYR A 479 24.70 -9.05 14.97
C TYR A 479 24.95 -7.85 14.06
N GLU A 480 25.21 -8.12 12.79
CA GLU A 480 25.58 -7.11 11.78
C GLU A 480 24.64 -7.16 10.57
N PRO A 481 24.16 -6.01 10.07
CA PRO A 481 23.40 -5.97 8.82
C PRO A 481 24.34 -6.16 7.62
N ILE A 482 24.11 -7.22 6.84
CA ILE A 482 24.86 -7.54 5.62
C ILE A 482 24.26 -6.79 4.43
N ASP A 483 23.01 -7.12 4.06
CA ASP A 483 22.29 -6.41 3.01
C ASP A 483 21.47 -5.27 3.61
N ARG A 484 22.13 -4.12 3.80
CA ARG A 484 21.51 -2.90 4.34
C ARG A 484 20.39 -2.37 3.46
N PHE A 485 20.49 -2.56 2.14
CA PHE A 485 19.48 -2.10 1.19
C PHE A 485 18.21 -2.94 1.31
N GLN A 486 18.33 -4.26 1.34
CA GLN A 486 17.18 -5.14 1.55
C GLN A 486 16.59 -5.00 2.96
N LEU A 487 17.42 -4.78 3.98
CA LEU A 487 16.95 -4.49 5.33
C LEU A 487 16.13 -3.18 5.42
N SER A 488 16.38 -2.22 4.51
CA SER A 488 15.67 -0.94 4.53
C SER A 488 14.18 -1.09 4.24
N TYR A 489 13.78 -2.15 3.51
CA TYR A 489 12.38 -2.54 3.33
C TYR A 489 11.65 -2.68 4.68
N TYR A 490 12.28 -3.34 5.65
CA TYR A 490 11.70 -3.56 6.97
C TYR A 490 11.70 -2.29 7.81
N ARG A 491 12.76 -1.47 7.73
CA ARG A 491 12.81 -0.14 8.38
C ARG A 491 11.73 0.80 7.85
N ASN A 492 11.42 0.73 6.57
CA ASN A 492 10.38 1.53 5.93
C ASN A 492 8.97 1.16 6.40
N MET A 493 8.78 0.00 7.02
CA MET A 493 7.52 -0.33 7.69
C MET A 493 7.34 0.44 9.00
N VAL A 494 8.42 0.92 9.63
CA VAL A 494 8.40 1.66 10.90
C VAL A 494 8.41 3.18 10.69
N ILE A 495 9.13 3.64 9.66
CA ILE A 495 9.47 5.06 9.46
C ILE A 495 8.28 6.02 9.50
N HIS A 496 7.11 5.60 9.04
CA HIS A 496 5.92 6.44 8.91
C HIS A 496 5.45 7.03 10.25
N LEU A 497 5.74 6.35 11.38
CA LEU A 497 5.41 6.82 12.73
C LEU A 497 6.33 7.92 13.24
N PHE A 498 7.50 8.10 12.62
CA PHE A 498 8.58 8.94 13.13
C PHE A 498 9.08 9.95 12.08
N VAL A 499 8.30 10.20 11.02
CA VAL A 499 8.68 11.17 9.98
C VAL A 499 8.83 12.59 10.56
N PRO A 500 7.89 13.11 11.38
CA PRO A 500 8.04 14.44 11.98
C PRO A 500 9.29 14.56 12.86
N GLU A 501 9.52 13.58 13.75
CA GLU A 501 10.69 13.52 14.63
C GLU A 501 11.98 13.44 13.80
N GLY A 502 12.02 12.59 12.79
CA GLY A 502 13.15 12.46 11.89
C GLY A 502 13.49 13.76 11.15
N ILE A 503 12.49 14.46 10.59
CA ILE A 503 12.70 15.75 9.92
C ILE A 503 13.21 16.80 10.90
N LEU A 504 12.65 16.84 12.12
CA LEU A 504 13.06 17.79 13.15
C LEU A 504 14.51 17.53 13.60
N CYS A 505 14.86 16.28 13.89
CA CYS A 505 16.21 15.87 14.28
C CYS A 505 17.24 16.14 13.16
N VAL A 506 16.92 15.82 11.91
CA VAL A 506 17.78 16.17 10.76
C VAL A 506 17.97 17.69 10.62
N SER A 507 16.90 18.47 10.84
CA SER A 507 16.98 19.94 10.81
C SER A 507 17.87 20.50 11.91
N ILE A 508 17.76 19.97 13.13
CA ILE A 508 18.61 20.32 14.27
C ILE A 508 20.08 20.03 13.94
N VAL A 509 20.39 18.81 13.48
CA VAL A 509 21.76 18.43 13.12
C VAL A 509 22.30 19.30 11.99
N GLY A 510 21.50 19.57 10.95
CA GLY A 510 21.88 20.45 9.85
C GLY A 510 22.29 21.85 10.33
N LEU A 511 21.46 22.49 11.14
CA LEU A 511 21.72 23.85 11.66
C LEU A 511 22.90 23.91 12.65
N ILE A 512 23.17 22.81 13.36
CA ILE A 512 24.34 22.70 14.23
C ILE A 512 25.63 22.65 13.39
N VAL A 513 25.60 21.90 12.28
CA VAL A 513 26.77 21.64 11.43
C VAL A 513 27.07 22.78 10.43
N ASP A 514 26.07 23.56 10.00
CA ASP A 514 26.17 24.62 8.96
C ASP A 514 26.99 25.88 9.36
N ASP A 515 27.79 25.83 10.43
CA ASP A 515 28.80 26.87 10.67
C ASP A 515 30.04 26.54 9.84
N GLY A 516 30.39 27.43 8.90
CA GLY A 516 31.48 27.28 7.91
C GLY A 516 32.91 27.11 8.46
N ASP A 517 33.07 26.58 9.67
CA ASP A 517 34.32 26.36 10.39
C ASP A 517 34.58 24.87 10.72
N CYS A 518 33.81 23.93 10.13
CA CYS A 518 34.05 22.50 10.28
C CYS A 518 35.22 21.98 9.42
N GLY A 519 36.42 22.54 9.64
CA GLY A 519 37.70 21.89 9.33
C GLY A 519 38.00 20.67 10.22
N HIS A 520 37.12 20.40 11.20
CA HIS A 520 37.19 19.26 12.09
C HIS A 520 35.85 18.52 12.13
N ASN A 521 35.88 17.20 11.98
CA ASN A 521 34.75 16.26 11.97
C ASN A 521 34.00 16.16 13.33
N VAL A 522 33.84 17.26 14.08
CA VAL A 522 33.26 17.28 15.43
C VAL A 522 32.02 18.17 15.47
N MET A 523 30.89 17.59 15.87
CA MET A 523 29.62 18.30 15.98
C MET A 523 29.63 19.22 17.22
N PRO A 524 29.33 20.54 17.10
CA PRO A 524 29.34 21.46 18.23
C PRO A 524 28.09 21.27 19.12
N LEU A 525 28.17 20.32 20.06
CA LEU A 525 27.03 19.87 20.89
C LEU A 525 26.44 20.94 21.82
N ASN A 526 27.20 22.01 22.11
CA ASN A 526 26.74 23.10 22.97
C ASN A 526 26.01 24.22 22.21
N LYS A 527 25.87 24.10 20.88
CA LYS A 527 25.22 25.11 20.04
C LYS A 527 23.73 25.18 20.34
N ARG A 528 23.23 26.40 20.49
CA ARG A 528 21.80 26.72 20.63
C ARG A 528 21.26 27.25 19.30
N ILE A 529 20.07 26.79 18.93
CA ILE A 529 19.40 27.08 17.67
C ILE A 529 18.15 27.90 17.98
N MET A 530 17.85 28.91 17.17
CA MET A 530 16.60 29.66 17.28
C MET A 530 15.43 28.85 16.69
N GLU A 531 14.28 28.85 17.37
CA GLU A 531 13.06 28.18 16.88
C GLU A 531 12.64 28.71 15.51
N SER A 532 12.81 30.01 15.31
CA SER A 532 12.51 30.70 14.04
C SER A 532 13.33 30.18 12.85
N ASP A 533 14.56 29.73 13.05
CA ASP A 533 15.39 29.13 12.01
C ASP A 533 15.11 27.64 11.86
N LEU A 534 14.88 26.95 12.99
CA LEU A 534 14.52 25.54 12.98
C LEU A 534 13.22 25.28 12.21
N ILE A 535 12.19 26.11 12.40
CA ILE A 535 10.92 25.97 11.68
C ILE A 535 11.07 26.23 10.17
N LYS A 536 11.97 27.13 9.75
CA LYS A 536 12.27 27.36 8.33
C LYS A 536 12.91 26.11 7.72
N GLN A 537 13.87 25.50 8.40
CA GLN A 537 14.53 24.29 7.95
C GLN A 537 13.57 23.10 7.87
N VAL A 538 12.71 22.92 8.88
CA VAL A 538 11.66 21.89 8.89
C VAL A 538 10.67 22.08 7.73
N LYS A 539 10.27 23.33 7.44
CA LYS A 539 9.41 23.63 6.29
C LYS A 539 10.07 23.28 4.96
N PHE A 540 11.37 23.59 4.83
CA PHE A 540 12.15 23.23 3.65
C PHE A 540 12.20 21.70 3.45
N LEU A 541 12.63 20.94 4.46
CA LEU A 541 12.74 19.48 4.36
C LEU A 541 11.38 18.80 4.18
N SER A 542 10.34 19.26 4.89
CA SER A 542 8.97 18.74 4.71
C SER A 542 8.47 18.91 3.27
N LYS A 543 8.73 20.08 2.67
CA LYS A 543 8.38 20.36 1.27
C LYS A 543 9.22 19.49 0.31
N LEU A 544 10.51 19.35 0.56
CA LEU A 544 11.42 18.53 -0.25
C LEU A 544 10.96 17.07 -0.30
N LEU A 545 10.66 16.49 0.87
CA LEU A 545 10.28 15.08 1.03
C LEU A 545 8.77 14.82 0.86
N SER A 546 8.00 15.79 0.38
CA SER A 546 6.53 15.67 0.25
C SER A 546 6.03 14.64 -0.76
N ASN A 547 6.89 14.17 -1.68
CA ASN A 547 6.59 13.05 -2.56
C ASN A 547 6.97 11.69 -1.93
N GLU A 548 7.74 11.68 -0.84
CA GLU A 548 8.23 10.46 -0.17
C GLU A 548 7.38 10.00 1.00
N PHE A 549 6.80 10.96 1.73
CA PHE A 549 6.05 10.73 2.96
C PHE A 549 4.69 11.41 2.92
N ILE A 550 3.73 10.82 3.62
CA ILE A 550 2.40 11.36 3.83
C ILE A 550 2.41 12.03 5.20
N TYR A 551 2.02 13.31 5.25
CA TYR A 551 1.94 14.07 6.50
C TYR A 551 0.49 14.14 7.01
N GLU A 552 0.36 14.32 8.31
CA GLU A 552 -0.93 14.57 8.95
C GLU A 552 -1.57 15.90 8.47
N PRO A 553 -2.91 15.95 8.37
CA PRO A 553 -3.63 17.09 7.79
C PRO A 553 -3.68 18.34 8.70
N GLU A 554 -3.28 18.23 9.97
CA GLU A 554 -3.40 19.28 11.00
C GLU A 554 -2.54 20.53 10.73
N GLY A 555 -1.58 20.43 9.81
CA GLY A 555 -0.73 21.55 9.40
C GLY A 555 0.62 21.60 10.11
N ILE A 556 1.61 22.16 9.41
CA ILE A 556 3.03 22.03 9.78
C ILE A 556 3.39 22.66 11.12
N ASN A 557 2.78 23.78 11.51
CA ASN A 557 3.13 24.46 12.75
C ASN A 557 2.65 23.67 13.98
N ILE A 558 1.44 23.10 13.93
CA ILE A 558 0.88 22.27 15.01
C ILE A 558 1.73 21.00 15.16
N ASN A 559 2.01 20.33 14.03
CA ASN A 559 2.88 19.14 14.01
C ASN A 559 4.27 19.46 14.58
N PHE A 560 4.86 20.60 14.22
CA PHE A 560 6.16 21.05 14.71
C PHE A 560 6.16 21.21 16.24
N THR A 561 5.21 21.97 16.79
CA THR A 561 5.13 22.20 18.25
C THR A 561 4.93 20.89 19.01
N ARG A 562 4.05 20.00 18.54
CA ARG A 562 3.82 18.69 19.14
C ARG A 562 5.10 17.84 19.12
N THR A 563 5.77 17.77 17.97
CA THR A 563 7.00 17.00 17.81
C THR A 563 8.12 17.54 18.72
N LEU A 564 8.22 18.87 18.84
CA LEU A 564 9.21 19.51 19.69
C LEU A 564 9.00 19.17 21.18
N GLU A 565 7.76 19.23 21.66
CA GLU A 565 7.45 18.85 23.04
C GLU A 565 7.62 17.33 23.27
N ASN A 566 7.35 16.49 22.27
CA ASN A 566 7.64 15.06 22.33
C ASN A 566 9.14 14.77 22.46
N LEU A 567 10.00 15.40 21.65
CA LEU A 567 11.46 15.21 21.76
C LEU A 567 12.01 15.73 23.10
N LYS A 568 11.40 16.79 23.65
CA LYS A 568 11.75 17.33 24.96
C LYS A 568 11.37 16.37 26.08
N SER A 569 10.16 15.78 26.04
CA SER A 569 9.73 14.81 27.06
C SER A 569 10.58 13.53 27.04
N GLN A 570 11.10 13.16 25.87
CA GLN A 570 12.08 12.08 25.69
C GLN A 570 13.51 12.46 26.13
N SER A 571 13.74 13.68 26.62
CA SER A 571 15.06 14.20 26.99
C SER A 571 16.07 14.12 25.85
N ILE A 572 15.65 14.31 24.60
CA ILE A 572 16.53 14.37 23.42
C ILE A 572 17.03 15.81 23.20
N ILE A 573 16.13 16.77 23.44
CA ILE A 573 16.43 18.20 23.30
C ILE A 573 16.13 18.97 24.58
N GLY A 574 16.83 20.08 24.79
CA GLY A 574 16.49 21.11 25.74
C GLY A 574 15.83 22.30 25.03
N THR A 575 14.95 23.00 25.75
CA THR A 575 14.33 24.24 25.27
C THR A 575 14.30 25.29 26.37
N CYS A 576 14.60 26.54 26.07
CA CYS A 576 14.38 27.69 26.95
C CYS A 576 13.87 28.87 26.15
N THR A 577 13.14 29.78 26.79
CA THR A 577 12.70 31.03 26.16
C THR A 577 13.55 32.16 26.73
N GLU A 578 14.36 32.80 25.90
CA GLU A 578 15.19 33.95 26.27
C GLU A 578 14.90 35.10 25.30
N ALA A 579 14.66 36.30 25.82
CA ALA A 579 14.39 37.51 25.01
C ALA A 579 13.24 37.41 23.98
N GLY A 580 12.26 36.52 24.22
CA GLY A 580 11.07 36.38 23.39
C GLY A 580 11.18 35.38 22.23
N ASP A 581 12.37 34.80 21.98
CA ASP A 581 12.56 33.69 21.04
C ASP A 581 12.93 32.40 21.81
N LYS A 582 12.43 31.25 21.36
CA LYS A 582 12.70 29.95 22.00
C LYS A 582 14.01 29.40 21.42
N GLN A 583 14.95 29.09 22.30
CA GLN A 583 16.19 28.43 21.93
C GLN A 583 16.08 26.92 22.16
N ILE A 584 16.67 26.14 21.25
CA ILE A 584 16.70 24.68 21.27
C ILE A 584 18.16 24.19 21.20
N TRP A 585 18.50 23.16 21.97
CA TRP A 585 19.81 22.49 21.91
C TRP A 585 19.68 20.99 22.18
N ILE A 586 20.73 20.22 21.91
CA ILE A 586 20.79 18.79 22.23
C ILE A 586 20.95 18.63 23.75
N SER A 587 20.13 17.80 24.38
CA SER A 587 20.16 17.64 25.84
C SER A 587 21.48 17.00 26.32
N SER A 588 21.87 17.28 27.56
CA SER A 588 23.04 16.62 28.19
C SER A 588 22.86 15.10 28.29
N ASN A 589 21.64 14.63 28.57
CA ASN A 589 21.31 13.20 28.59
C ASN A 589 21.63 12.52 27.26
N GLU A 590 21.29 13.16 26.15
CA GLU A 590 21.54 12.61 24.81
C GLU A 590 23.04 12.60 24.49
N VAL A 591 23.79 13.62 24.94
CA VAL A 591 25.26 13.67 24.82
C VAL A 591 25.93 12.54 25.61
N GLU A 592 25.51 12.30 26.86
CA GLU A 592 26.01 11.21 27.71
C GLU A 592 25.77 9.83 27.08
N HIS A 593 24.62 9.66 26.43
CA HIS A 593 24.24 8.45 25.71
C HIS A 593 24.77 8.41 24.26
N ARG A 594 25.72 9.26 23.89
CA ARG A 594 26.36 9.30 22.56
C ARG A 594 25.38 9.46 21.41
N LEU A 595 24.35 10.27 21.60
CA LEU A 595 23.36 10.64 20.60
C LEU A 595 22.54 9.47 20.04
N GLN A 596 22.37 8.38 20.78
CA GLN A 596 21.72 7.16 20.30
C GLN A 596 20.28 7.35 19.79
N ASN A 597 19.49 8.22 20.41
CA ASN A 597 18.09 8.44 20.04
C ASN A 597 17.98 9.50 18.94
N LEU A 598 18.82 10.55 19.00
CA LEU A 598 18.94 11.53 17.93
C LEU A 598 19.41 10.86 16.63
N ASP A 599 20.47 10.05 16.69
CA ASP A 599 20.98 9.27 15.56
C ASP A 599 19.90 8.34 15.01
N PHE A 600 19.10 7.71 15.87
CA PHE A 600 17.97 6.87 15.42
C PHE A 600 17.02 7.63 14.50
N TYR A 601 16.48 8.77 14.96
CA TYR A 601 15.54 9.58 14.17
C TYR A 601 16.19 10.14 12.90
N CYS A 602 17.43 10.60 12.99
CA CYS A 602 18.19 11.07 11.84
C CYS A 602 18.39 9.96 10.79
N TYR A 603 18.75 8.75 11.20
CA TYR A 603 19.12 7.67 10.28
C TYR A 603 17.91 7.09 9.56
N LEU A 604 16.70 7.31 10.08
CA LEU A 604 15.46 7.04 9.36
C LEU A 604 15.34 7.90 8.09
N ILE A 605 15.72 9.18 8.15
CA ILE A 605 15.45 10.16 7.09
C ILE A 605 16.66 10.41 6.17
N TRP A 606 17.89 10.31 6.69
CA TRP A 606 19.10 10.61 5.92
C TRP A 606 19.24 9.93 4.55
N PRO A 607 18.88 8.64 4.36
CA PRO A 607 18.97 8.01 3.05
C PRO A 607 18.16 8.73 1.96
N PHE A 608 17.03 9.32 2.32
CA PHE A 608 16.18 10.08 1.40
C PHE A 608 16.82 11.44 1.09
N VAL A 609 17.36 12.13 2.10
CA VAL A 609 18.05 13.41 1.90
C VAL A 609 19.28 13.23 1.00
N GLU A 610 20.08 12.19 1.22
CA GLU A 610 21.20 11.83 0.33
C GLU A 610 20.73 11.52 -1.09
N GLY A 611 19.60 10.82 -1.27
CA GLY A 611 19.03 10.54 -2.59
C GLY A 611 18.61 11.81 -3.33
N PHE A 612 18.02 12.77 -2.62
CA PHE A 612 17.68 14.08 -3.19
C PHE A 612 18.94 14.88 -3.59
N TRP A 613 19.97 14.86 -2.73
CA TRP A 613 21.25 15.49 -3.03
C TRP A 613 21.93 14.85 -4.25
N LEU A 614 21.97 13.52 -4.34
CA LEU A 614 22.51 12.77 -5.48
C LEU A 614 21.78 13.15 -6.78
N CYS A 615 20.44 13.22 -6.74
CA CYS A 615 19.66 13.64 -7.90
C CYS A 615 19.97 15.09 -8.30
N GLY A 616 20.11 16.00 -7.32
CA GLY A 616 20.51 17.38 -7.58
C GLY A 616 21.88 17.47 -8.27
N LEU A 617 22.87 16.74 -7.76
CA LEU A 617 24.19 16.65 -8.40
C LEU A 617 24.12 16.09 -9.81
N SER A 618 23.25 15.11 -10.05
CA SER A 618 23.12 14.51 -11.37
C SER A 618 22.56 15.47 -12.42
N LEU A 619 21.94 16.59 -12.03
CA LEU A 619 21.50 17.61 -12.98
C LEU A 619 22.69 18.25 -13.72
N PHE A 620 23.89 18.23 -13.15
CA PHE A 620 25.09 18.71 -13.83
C PHE A 620 25.48 17.86 -15.05
N LEU A 621 24.92 16.64 -15.19
CA LEU A 621 25.08 15.83 -16.40
C LEU A 621 24.41 16.46 -17.62
N PHE A 622 23.47 17.40 -17.43
CA PHE A 622 22.87 18.16 -18.52
C PHE A 622 23.77 19.30 -19.02
N LEU A 623 24.80 19.71 -18.28
CA LEU A 623 25.67 20.85 -18.65
C LEU A 623 26.30 20.73 -20.05
N PRO A 624 26.86 19.58 -20.48
CA PRO A 624 27.46 19.45 -21.81
C PRO A 624 26.47 19.69 -22.97
N TYR A 625 25.16 19.55 -22.71
CA TYR A 625 24.10 19.77 -23.69
C TYR A 625 23.62 21.22 -23.74
N TYR A 626 24.06 22.07 -22.81
CA TYR A 626 23.66 23.48 -22.74
C TYR A 626 24.49 24.37 -23.68
N SER A 627 25.66 23.89 -24.16
CA SER A 627 26.64 24.68 -24.90
C SER A 627 26.63 24.50 -26.42
N ILE A 628 25.70 23.74 -27.00
CA ILE A 628 25.61 23.59 -28.46
C ILE A 628 24.62 24.62 -29.00
N SER A 629 25.12 25.82 -29.26
CA SER A 629 24.44 26.78 -30.13
C SER A 629 24.52 26.27 -31.56
N SER A 630 23.41 25.79 -32.11
CA SER A 630 23.25 25.72 -33.56
C SER A 630 23.22 27.15 -34.12
N ASN A 631 23.65 27.31 -35.38
CA ASN A 631 23.84 28.60 -36.07
C ASN A 631 22.58 29.52 -36.16
N ASP A 632 21.44 29.11 -35.60
CA ASP A 632 20.17 29.83 -35.64
C ASP A 632 19.75 30.46 -34.29
N GLY A 633 20.61 30.47 -33.27
CA GLY A 633 20.37 31.21 -32.02
C GLY A 633 19.23 30.68 -31.14
N LYS A 634 18.73 29.46 -31.41
CA LYS A 634 17.80 28.74 -30.54
C LYS A 634 18.54 27.61 -29.83
N PRO A 635 18.43 27.47 -28.49
CA PRO A 635 19.02 26.33 -27.80
C PRO A 635 18.39 25.03 -28.30
N GLU A 636 19.21 24.08 -28.77
CA GLU A 636 18.74 22.72 -29.06
C GLU A 636 18.29 22.07 -27.74
N THR A 637 16.98 21.83 -27.62
CA THR A 637 16.43 21.15 -26.45
C THR A 637 16.61 19.64 -26.62
N ASN A 638 17.71 19.13 -26.06
CA ASN A 638 17.97 17.70 -26.03
C ASN A 638 17.08 17.01 -25.00
N TRP A 639 16.17 16.15 -25.47
CA TRP A 639 15.30 15.35 -24.62
C TRP A 639 16.01 14.06 -24.20
N ILE A 640 16.05 13.80 -22.89
CA ILE A 640 16.62 12.56 -22.35
C ILE A 640 15.48 11.67 -21.86
N GLU A 641 15.55 10.39 -22.22
CA GLU A 641 14.62 9.39 -21.69
C GLU A 641 14.82 9.27 -20.17
N GLU A 642 13.76 9.48 -19.38
CA GLU A 642 13.79 9.42 -17.92
C GLU A 642 14.39 8.10 -17.41
N SER A 643 14.10 6.98 -18.06
CA SER A 643 14.58 5.66 -17.65
C SER A 643 16.09 5.52 -17.82
N ALA A 644 16.65 6.09 -18.89
CA ALA A 644 18.09 6.13 -19.15
C ALA A 644 18.80 7.09 -18.18
N PHE A 645 18.19 8.25 -17.92
CA PHE A 645 18.73 9.22 -16.97
C PHE A 645 18.84 8.62 -15.57
N ILE A 646 17.77 7.98 -15.06
CA ILE A 646 17.79 7.32 -13.75
C ILE A 646 18.89 6.25 -13.68
N LYS A 647 19.07 5.43 -14.72
CA LYS A 647 20.16 4.43 -14.76
C LYS A 647 21.53 5.09 -14.60
N GLN A 648 21.75 6.24 -15.25
CA GLN A 648 23.00 6.99 -15.14
C GLN A 648 23.20 7.58 -13.73
N ILE A 649 22.15 8.13 -13.11
CA ILE A 649 22.20 8.59 -11.72
C ILE A 649 22.61 7.44 -10.79
N GLN A 650 22.04 6.25 -10.98
CA GLN A 650 22.37 5.08 -10.16
C GLN A 650 23.84 4.65 -10.33
N VAL A 651 24.40 4.72 -11.54
CA VAL A 651 25.82 4.43 -11.77
C VAL A 651 26.70 5.42 -11.01
N ILE A 652 26.41 6.72 -11.10
CA ILE A 652 27.15 7.75 -10.36
C ILE A 652 27.00 7.59 -8.85
N GLY A 653 25.79 7.32 -8.38
CA GLY A 653 25.53 7.05 -6.97
C GLY A 653 26.31 5.84 -6.45
N LYS A 654 26.41 4.74 -7.23
CA LYS A 654 27.26 3.59 -6.88
C LYS A 654 28.73 4.01 -6.75
N THR A 655 29.23 4.80 -7.69
CA THR A 655 30.60 5.33 -7.64
C THR A 655 30.82 6.18 -6.38
N LEU A 656 29.93 7.13 -6.10
CA LEU A 656 30.02 8.00 -4.92
C LEU A 656 29.90 7.23 -3.60
N TYR A 657 29.08 6.18 -3.56
CA TYR A 657 29.00 5.28 -2.41
C TYR A 657 30.30 4.53 -2.16
N HIS A 658 30.89 3.93 -3.20
CA HIS A 658 32.16 3.23 -3.06
C HIS A 658 33.35 4.16 -2.77
N MET A 659 33.28 5.43 -3.17
CA MET A 659 34.22 6.47 -2.79
C MET A 659 34.01 7.00 -1.36
N GLY A 660 32.89 6.67 -0.71
CA GLY A 660 32.55 7.14 0.63
C GLY A 660 31.91 8.52 0.70
N TYR A 661 31.55 9.12 -0.44
CA TYR A 661 30.79 10.39 -0.49
C TYR A 661 29.31 10.21 -0.18
N LEU A 662 28.74 9.05 -0.50
CA LEU A 662 27.41 8.65 -0.04
C LEU A 662 27.55 7.62 1.07
N LYS A 663 26.86 7.86 2.20
CA LYS A 663 26.89 6.94 3.33
C LYS A 663 25.87 5.81 3.17
N TYR A 664 24.73 6.08 2.51
CA TYR A 664 23.64 5.13 2.39
C TYR A 664 23.49 4.66 0.94
N TYR A 665 23.75 3.38 0.69
CA TYR A 665 23.52 2.78 -0.62
C TYR A 665 22.05 2.89 -1.05
N GLU A 666 21.13 2.97 -0.10
CA GLU A 666 19.69 3.21 -0.35
C GLU A 666 19.41 4.52 -1.10
N SER A 667 20.28 5.53 -1.03
CA SER A 667 20.10 6.80 -1.74
C SER A 667 19.98 6.64 -3.27
N ILE A 668 20.48 5.55 -3.85
CA ILE A 668 20.38 5.26 -5.29
C ILE A 668 19.06 4.58 -5.68
N ASN A 669 18.15 4.38 -4.73
CA ASN A 669 16.88 3.71 -4.95
C ASN A 669 16.09 4.41 -6.08
N LYS A 670 15.72 3.64 -7.12
CA LYS A 670 15.00 4.13 -8.30
C LYS A 670 13.73 4.91 -7.98
N GLU A 671 12.96 4.51 -6.97
CA GLU A 671 11.72 5.21 -6.60
C GLU A 671 12.03 6.55 -5.92
N ILE A 672 13.06 6.61 -5.07
CA ILE A 672 13.54 7.88 -4.49
C ILE A 672 13.94 8.84 -5.62
N LEU A 673 14.75 8.36 -6.57
CA LEU A 673 15.20 9.17 -7.70
C LEU A 673 14.02 9.67 -8.56
N LYS A 674 13.03 8.83 -8.86
CA LYS A 674 11.82 9.27 -9.58
C LYS A 674 11.04 10.34 -8.82
N ASN A 675 10.87 10.17 -7.52
CA ASN A 675 10.15 11.13 -6.69
C ASN A 675 10.87 12.47 -6.61
N THR A 676 12.20 12.46 -6.58
CA THR A 676 13.02 13.68 -6.67
C THR A 676 12.92 14.33 -8.04
N LEU A 677 12.98 13.57 -9.16
CA LEU A 677 12.77 14.13 -10.50
C LEU A 677 11.40 14.77 -10.64
N ASN A 678 10.35 14.11 -10.14
CA ASN A 678 8.99 14.67 -10.10
C ASN A 678 8.92 15.94 -9.24
N HIS A 679 9.72 16.04 -8.17
CA HIS A 679 9.83 17.26 -7.38
C HIS A 679 10.45 18.40 -8.21
N TYR A 680 11.56 18.15 -8.90
CA TYR A 680 12.21 19.15 -9.76
C TYR A 680 11.34 19.58 -10.94
N ILE A 681 10.53 18.67 -11.51
CA ILE A 681 9.53 19.02 -12.52
C ILE A 681 8.47 19.96 -11.94
N LYS A 682 7.97 19.70 -10.72
CA LYS A 682 7.01 20.58 -10.04
C LYS A 682 7.60 21.94 -9.66
N GLN A 683 8.91 22.03 -9.47
CA GLN A 683 9.63 23.30 -9.24
C GLN A 683 10.08 23.97 -10.55
N GLU A 684 9.68 23.44 -11.71
CA GLU A 684 10.03 23.97 -13.04
C GLU A 684 11.54 23.97 -13.33
N VAL A 685 12.33 23.23 -12.56
CA VAL A 685 13.77 22.99 -12.81
C VAL A 685 13.96 22.04 -14.00
N LEU A 686 13.01 21.11 -14.21
CA LEU A 686 12.98 20.17 -15.32
C LEU A 686 11.63 20.23 -16.05
N VAL A 687 11.63 19.96 -17.34
CA VAL A 687 10.40 19.83 -18.16
C VAL A 687 10.26 18.39 -18.64
N LYS A 688 9.03 17.86 -18.61
CA LYS A 688 8.71 16.50 -19.05
C LYS A 688 7.65 16.52 -20.15
N LEU A 689 8.00 16.02 -21.34
CA LEU A 689 7.03 15.72 -22.39
C LEU A 689 6.18 14.50 -22.00
N ARG A 690 4.88 14.57 -22.32
CA ARG A 690 3.89 13.54 -22.00
C ARG A 690 3.80 12.46 -23.05
#